data_AF-A0A9D6FEQ4-F1
#
_entry.id   AF-A0A9D6FEQ4-F1
#
_cell.length_a   1.000
_cell.length_b   1.000
_cell.length_c   1.000
_cell.angle_alpha   90.00
_cell.angle_beta   90.00
_cell.angle_gamma   90.00
#
_symmetry.space_group_name_H-M   'P 1'
#
loop_
_entity.id
_entity.type
_entity.pdbx_description
1 polymer ?
#
loop_
_entity_poly.entity_id
_entity_poly.type
_entity_poly.pdbx_seq_one_letter_code
_entity_poly.pdbx_strand_id
1 'polypeptide(L)'
;MTNATEAGARNPNGDTVSTSAPAQPLRKRRPTQPVGLSLRYKIFLAVLALLVLIISSMVVLVQWKATRVTRRSVDAAMRNTGRTFSVFLTARFNQVKSDVKQLADDPNLTAAIAETGADHVTVADSLEAKRIEIFSKADYIMAVDSMAMLIARTDDPTKSGTDLSESPLLAIPLEGDQAWGIGSRKGKLSLMASAPVTQGTSTIVGALAMSYPIDSGFAADAKSVTNADATFLVETGNQLAPASSTLTAESGEMLSTALAANPQITAASMGEGKTVGPVEITLGGEPNIVIAVPLTSASGERLGLFVASRSLYQEMSNYRQIRDALIYIGIAAVLLAFAISFFMARRITRPIAALVEVTEQVIEGDLNVEMPAVPNDEVGILARSFAKMLVELRQKAEMEEYLRNLKAQVAGSSTLSQAARISTSSATQPSTSSALAIGGVFNNRYVIEQILGSGAMGTVYKAKDRELDEEVAIKTVKADALKSDPTAVDRFKQEIKLARRITDKHVLRTYDLGEIDGTLYITMEYMKAVTLKYILEQRKALPLGPGLHLAKQICLGLAAAHEQGIVHRDIKPQNMLVSSKGELKLMDFGIARLQGKGGMTQTGLVIGTPDYMSPEQASGLTLDARSDIYSAGVVFYEMFCGLLPYTADTVLAVMLKHIQEPPRPPREANPALPAALEQVILKMLAKQPDARYAKVTEVSEALANVAMKH
;
A
#
# COMPACT_ATOMS: atom_id res chain seq x y z
N MET A 1 -32.51 -43.74 37.22
CA MET A 1 -33.84 -43.12 37.00
C MET A 1 -33.67 -42.21 35.80
N THR A 2 -34.15 -42.45 34.58
CA THR A 2 -35.31 -43.22 34.08
C THR A 2 -35.10 -43.61 32.60
N ASN A 3 -35.58 -44.82 32.28
CA ASN A 3 -35.77 -45.57 31.03
C ASN A 3 -36.27 -44.79 29.79
N ALA A 4 -35.79 -45.14 28.57
CA ALA A 4 -36.40 -46.01 27.51
C ALA A 4 -37.49 -45.30 26.67
N THR A 5 -37.75 -45.52 25.36
CA THR A 5 -37.95 -46.77 24.60
C THR A 5 -38.16 -46.45 23.10
N GLU A 6 -37.82 -47.39 22.20
CA GLU A 6 -38.49 -47.78 20.92
C GLU A 6 -38.70 -46.74 19.78
N ALA A 7 -38.73 -47.06 18.48
CA ALA A 7 -39.10 -48.27 17.75
C ALA A 7 -38.45 -48.31 16.35
N GLY A 8 -38.26 -49.51 15.81
CA GLY A 8 -37.93 -49.74 14.40
C GLY A 8 -39.16 -49.84 13.50
N ALA A 9 -38.96 -49.57 12.20
CA ALA A 9 -39.89 -49.94 11.14
C ALA A 9 -39.10 -50.43 9.92
N ARG A 10 -39.21 -51.73 9.64
CA ARG A 10 -38.94 -52.34 8.33
C ARG A 10 -40.17 -52.13 7.45
N ASN A 11 -39.98 -51.98 6.14
CA ASN A 11 -40.92 -52.52 5.17
C ASN A 11 -40.13 -53.13 3.98
N PRO A 12 -40.58 -54.28 3.45
CA PRO A 12 -39.90 -55.07 2.45
C PRO A 12 -40.37 -54.69 1.04
N ASN A 13 -39.45 -54.74 0.08
CA ASN A 13 -39.77 -55.13 -1.29
C ASN A 13 -38.45 -55.49 -1.96
N GLY A 14 -38.31 -56.79 -2.20
CA GLY A 14 -37.23 -57.35 -2.99
C GLY A 14 -37.41 -57.02 -4.48
N ASP A 15 -36.24 -56.91 -5.10
CA ASP A 15 -35.92 -57.13 -6.51
C ASP A 15 -35.88 -55.89 -7.40
N THR A 16 -34.65 -55.51 -7.80
CA THR A 16 -34.20 -55.73 -9.19
C THR A 16 -32.71 -55.39 -9.38
N VAL A 17 -32.02 -56.37 -9.97
CA VAL A 17 -30.96 -56.26 -10.99
C VAL A 17 -29.66 -55.55 -10.62
N SER A 18 -28.67 -56.41 -10.38
CA SER A 18 -27.22 -56.18 -10.43
C SER A 18 -26.76 -55.64 -11.80
N THR A 19 -26.20 -54.44 -11.82
CA THR A 19 -25.21 -54.00 -12.83
C THR A 19 -23.94 -53.52 -12.11
N SER A 20 -22.93 -54.39 -12.09
CA SER A 20 -21.60 -54.11 -11.55
C SER A 20 -20.83 -53.17 -12.50
N ALA A 21 -20.73 -51.90 -12.15
CA ALA A 21 -19.68 -51.02 -12.68
C ALA A 21 -18.36 -51.28 -11.92
N PRO A 22 -17.19 -51.29 -12.58
CA PRO A 22 -15.93 -51.61 -11.92
C PRO A 22 -15.52 -50.49 -10.96
N ALA A 23 -15.24 -50.85 -9.71
CA ALA A 23 -14.73 -49.96 -8.69
C ALA A 23 -13.38 -49.36 -9.10
N GLN A 24 -13.32 -48.04 -9.24
CA GLN A 24 -12.05 -47.31 -9.30
C GLN A 24 -11.31 -47.48 -7.96
N PRO A 25 -9.97 -47.67 -7.97
CA PRO A 25 -9.22 -47.82 -6.74
C PRO A 25 -9.23 -46.51 -5.95
N LEU A 26 -9.72 -46.57 -4.72
CA LEU A 26 -9.64 -45.49 -3.72
C LEU A 26 -8.19 -44.98 -3.61
N ARG A 27 -7.92 -43.80 -4.20
CA ARG A 27 -6.68 -43.06 -3.98
C ARG A 27 -6.58 -42.73 -2.49
N LYS A 28 -5.66 -43.41 -1.78
CA LYS A 28 -5.25 -43.06 -0.41
C LYS A 28 -4.89 -41.57 -0.37
N ARG A 29 -5.70 -40.75 0.30
CA ARG A 29 -5.34 -39.38 0.66
C ARG A 29 -4.02 -39.44 1.45
N ARG A 30 -2.98 -38.80 0.92
CA ARG A 30 -1.75 -38.56 1.69
C ARG A 30 -2.11 -37.78 2.96
N PRO A 31 -1.50 -38.10 4.11
CA PRO A 31 -1.72 -37.32 5.33
C PRO A 31 -1.29 -35.88 5.07
N THR A 32 -2.21 -34.93 5.27
CA THR A 32 -1.92 -33.51 5.26
C THR A 32 -0.89 -33.22 6.34
N GLN A 33 0.35 -32.91 5.95
CA GLN A 33 1.32 -32.36 6.89
C GLN A 33 0.70 -31.14 7.58
N PRO A 34 0.97 -30.93 8.89
CA PRO A 34 0.49 -29.74 9.57
C PRO A 34 1.06 -28.52 8.85
N VAL A 35 0.19 -27.75 8.20
CA VAL A 35 0.57 -26.50 7.55
C VAL A 35 0.99 -25.55 8.67
N GLY A 36 2.30 -25.41 8.88
CA GLY A 36 2.84 -24.38 9.78
C GLY A 36 2.31 -23.01 9.37
N LEU A 37 2.30 -22.05 10.29
CA LEU A 37 1.79 -20.69 10.04
C LEU A 37 2.20 -20.19 8.65
N SER A 38 1.21 -19.87 7.81
CA SER A 38 1.47 -19.34 6.46
C SER A 38 2.38 -18.12 6.52
N LEU A 39 3.25 -17.92 5.51
CA LEU A 39 4.26 -16.85 5.47
C LEU A 39 3.69 -15.46 5.83
N ARG A 40 2.45 -15.17 5.43
CA ARG A 40 1.70 -13.96 5.81
C ARG A 40 1.60 -13.74 7.33
N TYR A 41 1.31 -14.79 8.10
CA TYR A 41 1.18 -14.69 9.55
C TYR A 41 2.54 -14.57 10.22
N LYS A 42 3.60 -15.18 9.64
CA LYS A 42 4.97 -15.03 10.15
C LYS A 42 5.49 -13.61 9.98
N ILE A 43 5.30 -13.02 8.79
CA ILE A 43 5.67 -11.62 8.51
C ILE A 43 4.83 -10.68 9.40
N PHE A 44 3.53 -10.92 9.51
CA PHE A 44 2.65 -10.13 10.37
C PHE A 44 3.10 -10.16 11.85
N LEU A 45 3.32 -11.36 12.42
CA LEU A 45 3.78 -11.51 13.80
C LEU A 45 5.15 -10.86 14.03
N ALA A 46 6.07 -10.95 13.07
CA ALA A 46 7.38 -10.31 13.16
C ALA A 46 7.28 -8.78 13.19
N VAL A 47 6.46 -8.19 12.31
CA VAL A 47 6.23 -6.74 12.27
C VAL A 47 5.51 -6.28 13.54
N LEU A 48 4.50 -7.01 13.99
CA LEU A 48 3.78 -6.72 15.23
C LEU A 48 4.71 -6.74 16.44
N ALA A 49 5.54 -7.78 16.56
CA ALA A 49 6.52 -7.90 17.65
C ALA A 49 7.53 -6.74 17.63
N LEU A 50 8.02 -6.34 16.46
CA LEU A 50 8.91 -5.19 16.32
C LEU A 50 8.24 -3.89 16.75
N LEU A 51 6.98 -3.68 16.36
CA LEU A 51 6.21 -2.47 16.69
C LEU A 51 5.96 -2.36 18.20
N VAL A 52 5.56 -3.47 18.83
CA VAL A 52 5.41 -3.56 20.29
C VAL A 52 6.74 -3.28 21.00
N LEU A 53 7.85 -3.83 20.50
CA LEU A 53 9.18 -3.63 21.08
C LEU A 53 9.64 -2.17 20.98
N ILE A 54 9.42 -1.52 19.84
CA ILE A 54 9.75 -0.10 19.64
C ILE A 54 8.93 0.78 20.58
N ILE A 55 7.61 0.60 20.64
CA ILE A 55 6.73 1.39 21.52
C ILE A 55 7.12 1.17 22.98
N SER A 56 7.31 -0.08 23.40
CA SER A 56 7.67 -0.42 24.78
C SER A 56 9.01 0.21 25.17
N SER A 57 10.02 0.11 24.30
CA SER A 57 11.33 0.72 24.51
C SER A 57 11.22 2.25 24.64
N MET A 58 10.42 2.89 23.79
CA MET A 58 10.19 4.33 23.83
C MET A 58 9.51 4.78 25.13
N VAL A 59 8.49 4.05 25.59
CA VAL A 59 7.80 4.31 26.87
C VAL A 59 8.78 4.20 28.04
N VAL A 60 9.60 3.14 28.07
CA VAL A 60 10.62 2.94 29.12
C VAL A 60 11.64 4.07 29.11
N LEU A 61 12.13 4.46 27.93
CA LEU A 61 13.15 5.50 27.79
C LEU A 61 12.61 6.88 28.20
N VAL A 62 11.37 7.21 27.80
CA VAL A 62 10.69 8.44 28.21
C VAL A 62 10.50 8.47 29.72
N GLN A 63 10.01 7.38 30.32
CA GLN A 63 9.83 7.28 31.77
C GLN A 63 11.17 7.46 32.51
N TRP A 64 12.22 6.77 32.07
CA TRP A 64 13.55 6.85 32.67
C TRP A 64 14.16 8.25 32.56
N LYS A 65 14.03 8.89 31.40
CA LYS A 65 14.55 10.25 31.18
C LYS A 65 13.76 11.28 31.98
N ALA A 66 12.43 11.14 32.04
CA ALA A 66 11.56 12.01 32.82
C ALA A 66 11.90 11.95 34.31
N THR A 67 11.99 10.75 34.91
CA THR A 67 12.31 10.62 36.35
C THR A 67 13.67 11.26 36.66
N ARG A 68 14.68 11.03 35.81
CA ARG A 68 16.02 11.57 36.00
C ARG A 68 16.08 13.09 35.91
N VAL A 69 15.36 13.69 34.95
CA VAL A 69 15.33 15.14 34.75
C VAL A 69 14.53 15.82 35.86
N THR A 70 13.34 15.32 36.17
CA THR A 70 12.50 15.87 37.25
C THR A 70 13.22 15.84 38.58
N ARG A 71 13.83 14.71 38.94
CA ARG A 71 14.59 14.61 40.21
C ARG A 71 15.72 15.62 40.29
N ARG A 72 16.54 15.74 39.23
CA ARG A 72 17.61 16.74 39.18
C ARG A 72 17.09 18.17 39.30
N SER A 73 15.97 18.46 38.66
CA SER A 73 15.35 19.80 38.69
C SER A 73 14.80 20.12 40.08
N VAL A 74 14.11 19.17 40.71
CA VAL A 74 13.57 19.35 42.07
C VAL A 74 14.70 19.46 43.08
N ASP A 75 15.72 18.61 43.02
CA ASP A 75 16.91 18.71 43.89
C ASP A 75 17.60 20.07 43.76
N ALA A 76 17.72 20.59 42.53
CA ALA A 76 18.31 21.90 42.27
C ALA A 76 17.45 23.06 42.82
N ALA A 77 16.12 23.00 42.64
CA ALA A 77 15.20 23.98 43.20
C ALA A 77 15.24 23.97 44.73
N MET A 78 15.20 22.78 45.32
CA MET A 78 15.19 22.60 46.77
C MET A 78 16.48 23.11 47.42
N ARG A 79 17.68 22.90 46.85
CA ARG A 79 18.95 23.37 47.44
C ARG A 79 18.95 24.84 47.88
N ASN A 80 18.24 25.72 47.17
CA ASN A 80 18.14 27.14 47.51
C ASN A 80 16.98 27.47 48.44
N THR A 81 15.99 26.58 48.59
CA THR A 81 14.79 26.78 49.41
C THR A 81 15.11 27.11 50.86
N GLY A 82 16.09 26.45 51.47
CA GLY A 82 16.50 26.77 52.84
C GLY A 82 16.96 28.22 52.99
N ARG A 83 17.81 28.69 52.09
CA ARG A 83 18.29 30.10 52.07
C ARG A 83 17.15 31.08 51.81
N THR A 84 16.27 30.76 50.86
CA THR A 84 15.10 31.57 50.53
C THR A 84 14.17 31.71 51.74
N PHE A 85 13.93 30.61 52.47
CA PHE A 85 13.15 30.64 53.70
C PHE A 85 13.83 31.46 54.79
N SER A 86 15.14 31.34 55.00
CA SER A 86 15.86 32.16 55.97
C SER A 86 15.73 33.67 55.67
N VAL A 87 15.81 34.08 54.40
CA VAL A 87 15.60 35.48 54.00
C VAL A 87 14.16 35.93 54.30
N PHE A 88 13.17 35.10 53.96
CA PHE A 88 11.77 35.35 54.29
C PHE A 88 11.55 35.51 55.79
N LEU A 89 12.10 34.59 56.59
CA LEU A 89 11.96 34.59 58.04
C LEU A 89 12.60 35.84 58.67
N THR A 90 13.79 36.23 58.21
CA THR A 90 14.45 37.48 58.64
C THR A 90 13.62 38.71 58.30
N ALA A 91 13.03 38.77 57.10
CA ALA A 91 12.16 39.89 56.72
C ALA A 91 10.92 39.98 57.64
N ARG A 92 10.34 38.82 58.01
CA ARG A 92 9.22 38.76 58.96
C ARG A 92 9.62 39.18 60.37
N PHE A 93 10.78 38.76 60.87
CA PHE A 93 11.29 39.24 62.16
C PHE A 93 11.53 40.75 62.15
N ASN A 94 12.09 41.31 61.08
CA ASN A 94 12.26 42.77 60.96
C ASN A 94 10.93 43.52 61.01
N GLN A 95 9.84 42.94 60.47
CA GLN A 95 8.50 43.50 60.63
C GLN A 95 8.06 43.49 62.10
N VAL A 96 8.13 42.34 62.79
CA VAL A 96 7.70 42.26 64.21
C VAL A 96 8.54 43.18 65.10
N LYS A 97 9.84 43.28 64.82
CA LYS A 97 10.76 44.21 65.50
C LYS A 97 10.35 45.67 65.30
N SER A 98 9.95 46.05 64.08
CA SER A 98 9.47 47.40 63.80
C SER A 98 8.15 47.67 64.54
N ASP A 99 7.24 46.69 64.53
CA ASP A 99 5.91 46.81 65.15
C ASP A 99 6.03 46.96 66.69
N VAL A 100 6.83 46.11 67.34
CA VAL A 100 7.05 46.20 68.79
C VAL A 100 7.83 47.46 69.18
N LYS A 101 8.76 47.94 68.33
CA LYS A 101 9.47 49.20 68.58
C LYS A 101 8.51 50.39 68.49
N GLN A 102 7.66 50.43 67.47
CA GLN A 102 6.64 51.46 67.32
C GLN A 102 5.71 51.51 68.53
N LEU A 103 5.34 50.35 69.09
CA LEU A 103 4.54 50.28 70.31
C LEU A 103 5.32 50.74 71.55
N ALA A 104 6.60 50.37 71.67
CA ALA A 104 7.47 50.80 72.76
C ALA A 104 7.78 52.30 72.75
N ASP A 105 7.66 52.95 71.60
CA ASP A 105 7.80 54.40 71.46
C ASP A 105 6.48 55.17 71.70
N ASP A 106 5.37 54.49 72.04
CA ASP A 106 4.11 55.14 72.40
C ASP A 106 4.24 55.86 73.77
N PRO A 107 4.10 57.20 73.82
CA PRO A 107 4.30 57.96 75.06
C PRO A 107 3.31 57.61 76.17
N ASN A 108 2.06 57.28 75.83
CA ASN A 108 1.02 56.95 76.81
C ASN A 108 1.30 55.60 77.45
N LEU A 109 1.73 54.62 76.64
CA LEU A 109 2.09 53.31 77.13
C LEU A 109 3.39 53.35 77.96
N THR A 110 4.37 54.13 77.51
CA THR A 110 5.62 54.36 78.25
C THR A 110 5.36 54.94 79.63
N ALA A 111 4.47 55.94 79.74
CA ALA A 111 4.11 56.53 81.03
C ALA A 111 3.41 55.51 81.94
N ALA A 112 2.50 54.70 81.40
CA ALA A 112 1.79 53.66 82.15
C ALA A 112 2.72 52.53 82.65
N ILE A 113 3.76 52.18 81.88
CA ILE A 113 4.75 51.17 82.27
C ILE A 113 5.74 51.73 83.31
N ALA A 114 6.08 53.02 83.24
CA ALA A 114 7.01 53.66 84.17
C ALA A 114 6.43 53.92 85.57
N GLU A 115 5.11 53.84 85.74
CA GLU A 115 4.45 54.10 87.02
C GLU A 115 4.74 52.99 88.03
N THR A 116 5.24 53.36 89.22
CA THR A 116 5.55 52.39 90.28
C THR A 116 4.27 51.75 90.79
N GLY A 117 4.14 50.42 90.62
CA GLY A 117 2.91 49.71 90.95
C GLY A 117 1.83 49.84 89.88
N ALA A 118 2.21 50.06 88.61
CA ALA A 118 1.33 50.13 87.45
C ALA A 118 0.17 49.12 87.54
N ASP A 119 -1.06 49.61 87.39
CA ASP A 119 -2.25 48.76 87.39
C ASP A 119 -2.26 47.86 86.15
N HIS A 120 -2.02 46.57 86.37
CA HIS A 120 -2.00 45.57 85.31
C HIS A 120 -3.25 45.56 84.43
N VAL A 121 -4.44 45.88 84.98
CA VAL A 121 -5.69 45.91 84.21
C VAL A 121 -5.66 47.05 83.20
N THR A 122 -5.32 48.26 83.66
CA THR A 122 -5.22 49.45 82.81
C THR A 122 -4.17 49.28 81.70
N VAL A 123 -3.00 48.69 82.02
CA VAL A 123 -1.96 48.41 81.01
C VAL A 123 -2.43 47.32 80.04
N ALA A 124 -3.07 46.25 80.51
CA ALA A 124 -3.60 45.19 79.66
C ALA A 124 -4.65 45.71 78.66
N ASP A 125 -5.58 46.55 79.10
CA ASP A 125 -6.63 47.13 78.26
C ASP A 125 -6.04 48.03 77.16
N SER A 126 -5.04 48.85 77.51
CA SER A 126 -4.32 49.69 76.55
C SER A 126 -3.57 48.86 75.50
N LEU A 127 -2.87 47.81 75.94
CA LEU A 127 -2.19 46.88 75.05
C LEU A 127 -3.18 46.14 74.13
N GLU A 128 -4.33 45.73 74.66
CA GLU A 128 -5.35 45.01 73.88
C GLU A 128 -6.00 45.91 72.84
N ALA A 129 -6.31 47.16 73.19
CA ALA A 129 -6.81 48.15 72.23
C ALA A 129 -5.82 48.34 71.07
N LYS A 130 -4.52 48.52 71.38
CA LYS A 130 -3.47 48.64 70.35
C LYS A 130 -3.30 47.37 69.53
N ARG A 131 -3.41 46.20 70.16
CA ARG A 131 -3.36 44.90 69.47
C ARG A 131 -4.51 44.79 68.47
N ILE A 132 -5.73 45.14 68.84
CA ILE A 132 -6.89 45.02 67.95
C ILE A 132 -6.84 46.07 66.83
N GLU A 133 -6.52 47.33 67.15
CA GLU A 133 -6.64 48.44 66.21
C GLU A 133 -5.46 48.57 65.24
N ILE A 134 -4.23 48.38 65.72
CA ILE A 134 -3.00 48.67 64.97
C ILE A 134 -2.26 47.38 64.62
N PHE A 135 -2.14 46.46 65.59
CA PHE A 135 -1.35 45.24 65.46
C PHE A 135 -2.23 43.99 65.39
N SER A 136 -3.28 44.02 64.58
CA SER A 136 -4.35 42.98 64.54
C SER A 136 -3.87 41.57 64.20
N LYS A 137 -2.65 41.44 63.68
CA LYS A 137 -1.98 40.16 63.41
C LYS A 137 -1.28 39.57 64.64
N ALA A 138 -1.17 40.31 65.74
CA ALA A 138 -0.59 39.79 66.98
C ALA A 138 -1.53 38.85 67.70
N ASP A 139 -0.99 37.68 68.05
CA ASP A 139 -1.63 36.73 68.94
C ASP A 139 -1.72 37.33 70.35
N TYR A 140 -0.61 37.90 70.83
CA TYR A 140 -0.59 38.66 72.08
C TYR A 140 0.57 39.63 72.19
N ILE A 141 0.43 40.57 73.12
CA ILE A 141 1.45 41.52 73.54
C ILE A 141 1.64 41.39 75.05
N MET A 142 2.87 41.50 75.53
CA MET A 142 3.18 41.50 76.96
C MET A 142 4.14 42.63 77.31
N ALA A 143 3.96 43.20 78.50
CA ALA A 143 4.81 44.23 79.09
C ALA A 143 5.44 43.72 80.38
N VAL A 144 6.72 44.02 80.56
CA VAL A 144 7.46 43.77 81.81
C VAL A 144 8.07 45.06 82.32
N ASP A 145 8.29 45.15 83.63
CA ASP A 145 8.99 46.26 84.26
C ASP A 145 10.52 46.14 84.10
N SER A 146 11.26 47.08 84.67
CA SER A 146 12.73 47.11 84.64
C SER A 146 13.40 45.94 85.36
N MET A 147 12.66 45.17 86.17
CA MET A 147 13.13 43.95 86.83
C MET A 147 12.69 42.67 86.10
N ALA A 148 12.16 42.80 84.87
CA ALA A 148 11.58 41.71 84.08
C ALA A 148 10.35 41.05 84.73
N MET A 149 9.67 41.73 85.66
CA MET A 149 8.41 41.25 86.23
C MET A 149 7.27 41.56 85.28
N LEU A 150 6.42 40.56 85.01
CA LEU A 150 5.25 40.71 84.14
C LEU A 150 4.27 41.76 84.71
N ILE A 151 4.07 42.86 83.97
CA ILE A 151 3.07 43.86 84.28
C ILE A 151 1.72 43.38 83.75
N ALA A 152 1.64 43.12 82.45
CA ALA A 152 0.40 42.77 81.76
C ALA A 152 0.66 41.93 80.51
N ARG A 153 -0.33 41.14 80.11
CA ARG A 153 -0.35 40.42 78.82
C ARG A 153 -1.77 40.33 78.27
N THR A 154 -1.92 40.51 76.97
CA THR A 154 -3.25 40.60 76.35
C THR A 154 -4.00 39.27 76.26
N ASP A 155 -3.29 38.14 76.22
CA ASP A 155 -3.90 36.79 76.15
C ASP A 155 -4.32 36.21 77.50
N ASP A 156 -3.80 36.76 78.58
CA ASP A 156 -4.15 36.40 79.96
C ASP A 156 -4.07 37.65 80.84
N PRO A 157 -5.05 38.57 80.72
CA PRO A 157 -5.02 39.86 81.41
C PRO A 157 -4.97 39.74 82.93
N THR A 158 -5.34 38.57 83.48
CA THR A 158 -5.36 38.31 84.93
C THR A 158 -3.98 37.99 85.51
N LYS A 159 -2.98 37.76 84.64
CA LYS A 159 -1.65 37.33 85.05
C LYS A 159 -0.67 38.50 85.12
N SER A 160 -0.14 38.76 86.32
CA SER A 160 0.90 39.75 86.61
C SER A 160 1.89 39.21 87.65
N GLY A 161 3.00 39.92 87.88
CA GLY A 161 3.99 39.61 88.91
C GLY A 161 4.79 38.32 88.69
N THR A 162 4.76 37.75 87.48
CA THR A 162 5.60 36.61 87.11
C THR A 162 7.01 37.09 86.78
N ASP A 163 8.03 36.54 87.41
CA ASP A 163 9.44 36.79 87.06
C ASP A 163 9.77 36.13 85.71
N LEU A 164 10.24 36.93 84.76
CA LEU A 164 10.64 36.51 83.42
C LEU A 164 12.09 36.90 83.09
N SER A 165 12.91 37.18 84.10
CA SER A 165 14.32 37.57 83.94
C SER A 165 15.17 36.52 83.22
N GLU A 166 14.85 35.24 83.38
CA GLU A 166 15.51 34.11 82.69
C GLU A 166 15.20 34.02 81.19
N SER A 167 14.23 34.79 80.67
CA SER A 167 13.88 34.78 79.25
C SER A 167 14.81 35.72 78.47
N PRO A 168 15.68 35.23 77.57
CA PRO A 168 16.57 36.10 76.81
C PRO A 168 15.82 37.05 75.87
N LEU A 169 14.60 36.67 75.47
CA LEU A 169 13.70 37.55 74.72
C LEU A 169 13.33 38.82 75.52
N LEU A 170 13.40 38.81 76.85
CA LEU A 170 13.03 39.96 77.70
C LEU A 170 14.24 40.58 78.40
N ALA A 171 15.26 39.79 78.75
CA ALA A 171 16.49 40.29 79.36
C ALA A 171 17.28 41.24 78.44
N ILE A 172 17.45 40.89 77.16
CA ILE A 172 18.21 41.70 76.18
C ILE A 172 17.59 43.10 75.99
N PRO A 173 16.25 43.26 75.82
CA PRO A 173 15.58 44.56 75.89
C PRO A 173 15.89 45.39 77.11
N LEU A 174 16.02 44.80 78.29
CA LEU A 174 16.31 45.56 79.51
C LEU A 174 17.75 46.09 79.55
N GLU A 175 18.64 45.57 78.69
CA GLU A 175 19.99 46.10 78.45
C GLU A 175 20.02 47.18 77.35
N GLY A 176 18.92 47.36 76.61
CA GLY A 176 18.74 48.41 75.61
C GLY A 176 18.65 47.95 74.15
N ASP A 177 18.81 46.66 73.88
CA ASP A 177 18.77 46.09 72.52
C ASP A 177 17.45 45.35 72.22
N GLN A 178 17.06 45.24 70.96
CA GLN A 178 15.91 44.40 70.60
C GLN A 178 16.31 42.92 70.59
N ALA A 179 15.42 42.04 71.09
CA ALA A 179 15.54 40.60 70.90
C ALA A 179 14.43 40.04 70.02
N TRP A 180 14.70 38.90 69.38
CA TRP A 180 13.72 38.20 68.57
C TRP A 180 14.06 36.72 68.49
N GLY A 181 13.06 35.91 68.19
CA GLY A 181 13.23 34.48 68.01
C GLY A 181 11.90 33.78 67.86
N ILE A 182 11.95 32.48 67.65
CA ILE A 182 10.76 31.65 67.61
C ILE A 182 10.26 31.46 69.05
N GLY A 183 8.96 31.61 69.27
CA GLY A 183 8.26 31.23 70.49
C GLY A 183 7.52 29.90 70.29
N SER A 184 7.35 29.14 71.37
CA SER A 184 6.50 27.94 71.39
C SER A 184 5.60 27.97 72.61
N ARG A 185 4.29 27.76 72.40
CA ARG A 185 3.31 27.68 73.49
C ARG A 185 2.14 26.80 73.12
N LYS A 186 1.80 25.85 74.00
CA LYS A 186 0.68 24.89 73.81
C LYS A 186 0.72 24.19 72.43
N GLY A 187 1.90 23.83 71.96
CA GLY A 187 2.09 23.18 70.66
C GLY A 187 1.95 24.10 69.44
N LYS A 188 1.86 25.42 69.64
CA LYS A 188 1.85 26.42 68.57
C LYS A 188 3.18 27.16 68.54
N LEU A 189 3.60 27.54 67.34
CA LEU A 189 4.80 28.36 67.13
C LEU A 189 4.40 29.81 66.83
N SER A 190 5.24 30.75 67.23
CA SER A 190 5.08 32.18 66.91
C SER A 190 6.42 32.84 66.59
N LEU A 191 6.38 33.93 65.84
CA LEU A 191 7.48 34.88 65.74
C LEU A 191 7.36 35.83 66.93
N MET A 192 8.41 35.92 67.74
CA MET A 192 8.44 36.86 68.85
C MET A 192 9.53 37.90 68.63
N ALA A 193 9.22 39.15 68.95
CA ALA A 193 10.19 40.21 69.04
C ALA A 193 9.88 41.10 70.25
N SER A 194 10.91 41.74 70.78
CA SER A 194 10.83 42.60 71.94
C SER A 194 11.68 43.85 71.79
N ALA A 195 11.29 44.91 72.49
CA ALA A 195 11.99 46.18 72.48
C ALA A 195 12.01 46.81 73.88
N PRO A 196 13.09 47.55 74.21
CA PRO A 196 13.12 48.39 75.40
C PRO A 196 12.04 49.46 75.35
N VAL A 197 11.41 49.69 76.50
CA VAL A 197 10.57 50.87 76.73
C VAL A 197 11.44 51.90 77.44
N THR A 198 11.65 53.05 76.80
CA THR A 198 12.55 54.09 77.29
C THR A 198 11.81 55.36 77.64
N GLN A 199 12.00 55.86 78.86
CA GLN A 199 11.53 57.16 79.29
C GLN A 199 12.65 58.21 79.13
N GLY A 200 12.34 59.32 78.45
CA GLY A 200 13.34 60.35 78.14
C GLY A 200 14.37 59.87 77.13
N THR A 201 15.64 60.28 77.28
CA THR A 201 16.68 59.98 76.28
C THR A 201 17.40 58.64 76.47
N SER A 202 17.33 58.00 77.65
CA SER A 202 18.09 56.75 77.90
C SER A 202 17.61 55.88 79.08
N THR A 203 16.56 56.25 79.83
CA THR A 203 16.16 55.46 81.00
C THR A 203 15.25 54.32 80.58
N ILE A 204 15.71 53.07 80.69
CA ILE A 204 14.88 51.89 80.43
C ILE A 204 13.95 51.68 81.62
N VAL A 205 12.64 51.73 81.38
CA VAL A 205 11.60 51.57 82.41
C VAL A 205 10.92 50.19 82.34
N GLY A 206 11.17 49.45 81.27
CA GLY A 206 10.64 48.10 81.06
C GLY A 206 10.90 47.60 79.65
N ALA A 207 10.21 46.53 79.27
CA ALA A 207 10.26 45.98 77.91
C ALA A 207 8.89 45.52 77.44
N LEU A 208 8.67 45.62 76.12
CA LEU A 208 7.51 45.06 75.46
C LEU A 208 7.91 43.90 74.57
N ALA A 209 7.07 42.89 74.50
CA ALA A 209 7.22 41.79 73.56
C ALA A 209 5.90 41.53 72.83
N MET A 210 6.01 41.24 71.54
CA MET A 210 4.89 40.95 70.64
C MET A 210 5.07 39.57 70.03
N SER A 211 3.96 38.83 69.91
CA SER A 211 3.90 37.49 69.34
C SER A 211 3.02 37.46 68.10
N TYR A 212 3.56 37.08 66.95
CA TYR A 212 2.82 36.84 65.70
C TYR A 212 2.72 35.33 65.43
N PRO A 213 1.52 34.76 65.22
CA PRO A 213 1.36 33.31 65.09
C PRO A 213 1.99 32.79 63.80
N ILE A 214 2.59 31.60 63.86
CA ILE A 214 3.01 30.83 62.68
C ILE A 214 1.85 29.88 62.34
N ASP A 215 0.82 30.43 61.69
CA ASP A 215 -0.40 29.72 61.31
C ASP A 215 -0.37 29.22 59.84
N SER A 216 -1.50 28.72 59.34
CA SER A 216 -1.63 28.29 57.94
C SER A 216 -1.44 29.42 56.94
N GLY A 217 -1.75 30.68 57.31
CA GLY A 217 -1.50 31.85 56.48
C GLY A 217 0.00 32.13 56.34
N PHE A 218 0.74 32.06 57.46
CA PHE A 218 2.20 32.14 57.44
C PHE A 218 2.82 31.01 56.61
N ALA A 219 2.28 29.79 56.71
CA ALA A 219 2.73 28.67 55.90
C ALA A 219 2.44 28.87 54.40
N ALA A 220 1.29 29.43 54.05
CA ALA A 220 0.96 29.80 52.67
C ALA A 220 1.91 30.88 52.12
N ASP A 221 2.24 31.90 52.92
CA ASP A 221 3.22 32.92 52.58
C ASP A 221 4.61 32.30 52.34
N ALA A 222 5.05 31.40 53.23
CA ALA A 222 6.30 30.68 53.07
C ALA A 222 6.31 29.81 51.80
N LYS A 223 5.21 29.13 51.48
CA LYS A 223 5.02 28.39 50.23
C LYS A 223 5.10 29.29 49.00
N SER A 224 4.53 30.49 49.06
CA SER A 224 4.55 31.43 47.93
C SER A 224 5.98 31.88 47.56
N VAL A 225 6.85 32.04 48.55
CA VAL A 225 8.24 32.50 48.36
C VAL A 225 9.19 31.34 48.04
N THR A 226 9.00 30.19 48.69
CA THR A 226 9.86 29.01 48.51
C THR A 226 9.44 28.13 47.34
N ASN A 227 8.22 28.30 46.84
CA ASN A 227 7.56 27.45 45.87
C ASN A 227 7.55 25.96 46.31
N ALA A 228 7.48 25.68 47.61
CA ALA A 228 7.44 24.33 48.17
C ALA A 228 6.35 24.26 49.24
N ASP A 229 5.77 23.07 49.43
CA ASP A 229 4.83 22.86 50.53
C ASP A 229 5.54 23.07 51.86
N ALA A 230 4.95 23.89 52.72
CA ALA A 230 5.55 24.40 53.94
C ALA A 230 4.87 23.75 55.15
N THR A 231 5.66 23.07 55.98
CA THR A 231 5.18 22.50 57.24
C THR A 231 6.07 22.95 58.38
N PHE A 232 5.47 23.50 59.42
CA PHE A 232 6.14 23.90 60.64
C PHE A 232 5.83 22.84 61.70
N LEU A 233 6.89 22.24 62.22
CA LEU A 233 6.82 21.22 63.26
C LEU A 233 7.30 21.84 64.57
N VAL A 234 6.55 21.64 65.64
CA VAL A 234 6.98 21.97 67.00
C VAL A 234 7.58 20.73 67.65
N GLU A 235 8.66 20.94 68.39
CA GLU A 235 9.28 19.88 69.19
C GLU A 235 8.58 19.82 70.56
N THR A 236 7.96 18.67 70.86
CA THR A 236 7.31 18.41 72.16
C THR A 236 7.93 17.15 72.76
N GLY A 237 8.91 17.33 73.64
CA GLY A 237 9.72 16.21 74.13
C GLY A 237 10.57 15.63 73.00
N ASN A 238 10.49 14.31 72.76
CA ASN A 238 11.26 13.63 71.70
C ASN A 238 10.44 13.40 70.41
N GLN A 239 9.35 14.16 70.22
CA GLN A 239 8.45 14.05 69.07
C GLN A 239 8.28 15.39 68.36
N LEU A 240 8.16 15.31 67.03
CA LEU A 240 7.83 16.43 66.16
C LEU A 240 6.35 16.37 65.81
N ALA A 241 5.59 17.40 66.18
CA ALA A 241 4.17 17.51 65.86
C ALA A 241 3.92 18.65 64.88
N PRO A 242 3.02 18.51 63.88
CA PRO A 242 2.63 19.62 63.00
C PRO A 242 1.98 20.77 63.79
N ALA A 243 2.63 21.93 63.80
CA ALA A 243 2.10 23.17 64.37
C ALA A 243 1.26 23.95 63.34
N SER A 244 1.74 24.02 62.09
CA SER A 244 1.02 24.58 60.94
C SER A 244 1.55 23.99 59.64
N SER A 245 0.70 23.87 58.62
CA SER A 245 1.09 23.27 57.34
C SER A 245 0.24 23.77 56.18
N THR A 246 0.81 23.76 54.97
CA THR A 246 0.06 23.85 53.70
C THR A 246 -0.43 22.49 53.20
N LEU A 247 0.00 21.40 53.83
CA LEU A 247 -0.47 20.04 53.56
C LEU A 247 -1.78 19.77 54.32
N THR A 248 -2.49 18.71 53.93
CA THR A 248 -3.62 18.21 54.71
C THR A 248 -3.14 17.68 56.06
N ALA A 249 -4.02 17.62 57.07
CA ALA A 249 -3.68 17.11 58.40
C ALA A 249 -3.06 15.70 58.33
N GLU A 250 -3.66 14.80 57.54
CA GLU A 250 -3.15 13.45 57.29
C GLU A 250 -1.74 13.45 56.66
N SER A 251 -1.51 14.27 55.63
CA SER A 251 -0.19 14.37 54.99
C SER A 251 0.86 14.99 55.91
N GLY A 252 0.46 15.92 56.78
CA GLY A 252 1.31 16.51 57.81
C GLY A 252 1.75 15.48 58.87
N GLU A 253 0.83 14.62 59.33
CA GLU A 253 1.14 13.52 60.24
C GLU A 253 2.07 12.48 59.59
N MET A 254 1.79 12.10 58.33
CA MET A 254 2.67 11.23 57.55
C MET A 254 4.07 11.82 57.40
N LEU A 255 4.16 13.13 57.16
CA LEU A 255 5.43 13.85 57.07
C LEU A 255 6.20 13.80 58.39
N SER A 256 5.56 14.11 59.52
CA SER A 256 6.20 14.04 60.83
C SER A 256 6.77 12.64 61.13
N THR A 257 6.00 11.59 60.80
CA THR A 257 6.40 10.19 60.97
C THR A 257 7.58 9.82 60.05
N ALA A 258 7.52 10.23 58.78
CA ALA A 258 8.56 9.95 57.80
C ALA A 258 9.89 10.66 58.12
N LEU A 259 9.84 11.87 58.68
CA LEU A 259 11.02 12.61 59.12
C LEU A 259 11.66 11.95 60.35
N ALA A 260 10.87 11.53 61.33
CA ALA A 260 11.37 10.83 62.52
C ALA A 260 12.05 9.50 62.18
N ALA A 261 11.57 8.82 61.14
CA ALA A 261 12.16 7.57 60.64
C ALA A 261 13.42 7.77 59.80
N ASN A 262 13.78 9.00 59.39
CA ASN A 262 14.92 9.26 58.51
C ASN A 262 16.19 9.59 59.32
N PRO A 263 17.23 8.73 59.33
CA PRO A 263 18.41 8.93 60.16
C PRO A 263 19.20 10.21 59.85
N GLN A 264 19.17 10.71 58.60
CA GLN A 264 19.89 11.95 58.24
C GLN A 264 19.23 13.18 58.86
N ILE A 265 17.90 13.20 58.85
CA ILE A 265 17.10 14.27 59.46
C ILE A 265 17.16 14.13 60.97
N THR A 266 17.01 12.92 61.51
CA THR A 266 17.08 12.67 62.96
C THR A 266 18.46 12.98 63.54
N ALA A 267 19.56 12.59 62.89
CA ALA A 267 20.91 12.88 63.35
C ALA A 267 21.26 14.37 63.26
N ALA A 268 20.86 15.04 62.18
CA ALA A 268 21.05 16.49 62.07
C ALA A 268 20.08 17.27 62.98
N SER A 269 18.93 16.68 63.33
CA SER A 269 18.08 17.13 64.42
C SER A 269 18.63 16.80 65.82
N MET A 270 19.82 16.22 65.95
CA MET A 270 20.52 16.12 67.24
C MET A 270 21.85 16.91 67.26
N GLY A 271 22.18 17.62 66.17
CA GLY A 271 23.41 18.41 66.03
C GLY A 271 23.18 19.92 65.92
N GLU A 272 24.28 20.68 65.72
CA GLU A 272 24.31 22.14 65.54
C GLU A 272 23.37 22.60 64.41
N GLY A 273 22.14 23.03 64.72
CA GLY A 273 21.32 24.05 64.03
C GLY A 273 21.41 24.23 62.49
N LYS A 274 21.78 23.21 61.71
CA LYS A 274 22.07 23.32 60.27
C LYS A 274 20.88 22.82 59.46
N THR A 275 20.64 23.50 58.33
CA THR A 275 19.69 23.05 57.31
C THR A 275 20.07 21.68 56.77
N VAL A 276 19.09 20.79 56.68
CA VAL A 276 19.26 19.39 56.28
C VAL A 276 18.53 19.14 54.97
N GLY A 277 19.20 18.49 54.02
CA GLY A 277 18.66 18.11 52.73
C GLY A 277 19.23 18.91 51.56
N PRO A 278 18.73 18.68 50.33
CA PRO A 278 17.56 17.86 50.00
C PRO A 278 17.72 16.36 50.31
N VAL A 279 16.73 15.76 50.97
CA VAL A 279 16.64 14.31 51.25
C VAL A 279 15.34 13.76 50.65
N GLU A 280 15.38 12.53 50.13
CA GLU A 280 14.19 11.83 49.66
C GLU A 280 13.50 11.09 50.81
N ILE A 281 12.20 11.29 50.96
CA ILE A 281 11.32 10.57 51.88
C ILE A 281 10.09 10.06 51.13
N THR A 282 9.38 9.10 51.70
CA THR A 282 8.13 8.58 51.12
C THR A 282 6.95 9.05 51.95
N LEU A 283 5.97 9.70 51.31
CA LEU A 283 4.71 10.16 51.93
C LEU A 283 3.55 9.51 51.18
N GLY A 284 2.70 8.74 51.87
CA GLY A 284 1.57 8.06 51.23
C GLY A 284 1.95 7.12 50.08
N GLY A 285 3.19 6.59 50.06
CA GLY A 285 3.73 5.78 48.95
C GLY A 285 4.35 6.59 47.81
N GLU A 286 4.33 7.92 47.88
CA GLU A 286 4.91 8.80 46.86
C GLU A 286 6.27 9.37 47.31
N PRO A 287 7.28 9.39 46.43
CA PRO A 287 8.58 9.96 46.76
C PRO A 287 8.51 11.50 46.76
N ASN A 288 8.98 12.09 47.85
CA ASN A 288 9.02 13.52 48.10
C ASN A 288 10.45 13.95 48.43
N ILE A 289 10.87 15.09 47.92
CA ILE A 289 12.14 15.71 48.29
C ILE A 289 11.87 16.77 49.35
N VAL A 290 12.60 16.68 50.47
CA VAL A 290 12.42 17.57 51.62
C VAL A 290 13.69 18.28 52.03
N ILE A 291 13.50 19.48 52.57
CA ILE A 291 14.53 20.22 53.31
C ILE A 291 13.96 20.62 54.66
N ALA A 292 14.74 20.40 55.70
CA ALA A 292 14.41 20.80 57.06
C ALA A 292 15.34 21.93 57.52
N VAL A 293 14.77 23.04 57.99
CA VAL A 293 15.46 24.20 58.55
C VAL A 293 15.07 24.33 60.02
N PRO A 294 16.03 24.37 60.97
CA PRO A 294 15.71 24.52 62.39
C PRO A 294 15.14 25.89 62.70
N LEU A 295 14.17 25.90 63.62
CA LEU A 295 13.52 27.08 64.15
C LEU A 295 13.99 27.27 65.59
N THR A 296 14.70 28.36 65.85
CA THR A 296 15.36 28.61 67.14
C THR A 296 14.75 29.79 67.88
N SER A 297 14.73 29.70 69.20
CA SER A 297 14.39 30.79 70.10
C SER A 297 15.48 31.89 70.09
N ALA A 298 15.23 32.97 70.84
CA ALA A 298 16.21 34.05 71.03
C ALA A 298 17.50 33.58 71.71
N SER A 299 17.46 32.47 72.48
CA SER A 299 18.63 31.87 73.13
C SER A 299 19.43 30.93 72.23
N GLY A 300 18.94 30.66 71.01
CA GLY A 300 19.48 29.64 70.12
C GLY A 300 18.98 28.22 70.39
N GLU A 301 18.13 28.03 71.41
CA GLU A 301 17.45 26.74 71.64
C GLU A 301 16.53 26.41 70.46
N ARG A 302 16.57 25.18 69.96
CA ARG A 302 15.64 24.74 68.92
C ARG A 302 14.27 24.45 69.53
N LEU A 303 13.24 25.05 68.94
CA LEU A 303 11.83 24.81 69.33
C LEU A 303 11.03 24.08 68.25
N GLY A 304 11.58 23.93 67.06
CA GLY A 304 10.90 23.27 65.95
C GLY A 304 11.69 23.19 64.66
N LEU A 305 11.01 22.77 63.59
CA LEU A 305 11.55 22.65 62.24
C LEU A 305 10.58 23.25 61.22
N PHE A 306 11.10 24.03 60.29
CA PHE A 306 10.44 24.31 59.03
C PHE A 306 10.83 23.24 58.01
N VAL A 307 9.85 22.58 57.42
CA VAL A 307 10.05 21.54 56.42
C VAL A 307 9.41 22.00 55.12
N ALA A 308 10.26 22.22 54.12
CA ALA A 308 9.84 22.41 52.75
C ALA A 308 9.80 21.06 52.05
N SER A 309 8.70 20.74 51.37
CA SER A 309 8.51 19.47 50.66
C SER A 309 8.00 19.68 49.23
N ARG A 310 8.44 18.82 48.31
CA ARG A 310 7.96 18.75 46.93
C ARG A 310 7.74 17.30 46.50
N SER A 311 6.55 16.99 46.02
CA SER A 311 6.21 15.66 45.49
C SER A 311 6.81 15.47 44.10
N LEU A 312 7.68 14.46 43.94
CA LEU A 312 8.16 14.06 42.62
C LEU A 312 7.00 13.53 41.77
N TYR A 313 5.98 12.94 42.39
CA TYR A 313 4.81 12.47 41.67
C TYR A 313 4.01 13.63 41.07
N GLN A 314 3.76 14.72 41.81
CA GLN A 314 3.06 15.88 41.26
C GLN A 314 3.86 16.57 40.15
N GLU A 315 5.17 16.71 40.33
CA GLU A 315 6.08 17.32 39.35
C GLU A 315 6.19 16.49 38.04
N MET A 316 5.94 15.17 38.12
CA MET A 316 5.92 14.29 36.94
C MET A 316 4.57 14.24 36.21
N SER A 317 3.55 14.99 36.64
CA SER A 317 2.20 14.95 36.07
C SER A 317 2.18 15.16 34.55
N ASN A 318 2.84 16.20 34.05
CA ASN A 318 2.94 16.48 32.61
C ASN A 318 3.65 15.36 31.83
N TYR A 319 4.69 14.76 32.41
CA TYR A 319 5.40 13.64 31.78
C TYR A 319 4.56 12.37 31.73
N ARG A 320 3.72 12.13 32.76
CA ARG A 320 2.76 11.02 32.73
C ARG A 320 1.71 11.19 31.65
N GLN A 321 1.18 12.41 31.45
CA GLN A 321 0.24 12.68 30.35
C GLN A 321 0.87 12.36 28.98
N ILE A 322 2.13 12.73 28.76
CA ILE A 322 2.87 12.40 27.53
C ILE A 322 3.05 10.87 27.38
N ARG A 323 3.44 10.18 28.46
CA ARG A 323 3.58 8.72 28.47
C ARG A 323 2.26 8.02 28.15
N ASP A 324 1.18 8.43 28.79
CA ASP A 324 -0.13 7.80 28.60
C ASP A 324 -0.63 8.04 27.17
N ALA A 325 -0.43 9.25 26.61
CA ALA A 325 -0.70 9.54 25.20
C ALA A 325 0.13 8.64 24.26
N LEU A 326 1.42 8.43 24.54
CA LEU A 326 2.27 7.51 23.76
C LEU A 326 1.75 6.06 23.80
N ILE A 327 1.27 5.60 24.97
CA ILE A 327 0.68 4.27 25.11
C ILE A 327 -0.60 4.16 24.26
N TYR A 328 -1.50 5.14 24.34
CA TYR A 328 -2.74 5.12 23.54
C TYR A 328 -2.46 5.17 22.04
N ILE A 329 -1.55 6.04 21.59
CA ILE A 329 -1.12 6.10 20.19
C ILE A 329 -0.50 4.77 19.76
N GLY A 330 0.31 4.16 20.62
CA GLY A 330 0.93 2.86 20.38
C GLY A 330 -0.10 1.74 20.19
N ILE A 331 -1.11 1.66 21.07
CA ILE A 331 -2.21 0.69 20.96
C ILE A 331 -3.00 0.93 19.67
N ALA A 332 -3.35 2.18 19.36
CA ALA A 332 -4.07 2.53 18.15
C ALA A 332 -3.28 2.15 16.88
N ALA A 333 -1.96 2.38 16.87
CA ALA A 333 -1.08 2.00 15.77
C ALA A 333 -1.04 0.47 15.56
N VAL A 334 -0.99 -0.30 16.65
CA VAL A 334 -1.05 -1.77 16.59
C VAL A 334 -2.39 -2.26 16.01
N LEU A 335 -3.51 -1.71 16.47
CA LEU A 335 -4.84 -2.06 15.95
C LEU A 335 -5.00 -1.68 14.47
N LEU A 336 -4.51 -0.51 14.08
CA LEU A 336 -4.53 -0.06 12.70
C LEU A 336 -3.64 -0.95 11.81
N ALA A 337 -2.45 -1.31 12.27
CA ALA A 337 -1.56 -2.22 11.56
C ALA A 337 -2.19 -3.62 11.38
N PHE A 338 -2.90 -4.13 12.40
CA PHE A 338 -3.67 -5.37 12.29
C PHE A 338 -4.76 -5.26 11.22
N ALA A 339 -5.55 -4.19 11.23
CA ALA A 339 -6.60 -3.97 10.24
C ALA A 339 -6.02 -3.87 8.81
N ILE A 340 -5.01 -3.03 8.60
CA ILE A 340 -4.35 -2.85 7.30
C ILE A 340 -3.76 -4.17 6.81
N SER A 341 -3.08 -4.93 7.69
CA SER A 341 -2.50 -6.22 7.31
C SER A 341 -3.56 -7.24 6.90
N PHE A 342 -4.68 -7.31 7.63
CA PHE A 342 -5.80 -8.18 7.29
C PHE A 342 -6.38 -7.84 5.90
N PHE A 343 -6.59 -6.56 5.62
CA PHE A 343 -7.11 -6.12 4.31
C PHE A 343 -6.10 -6.33 3.17
N MET A 344 -4.82 -5.99 3.36
CA MET A 344 -3.78 -6.23 2.37
C MET A 344 -3.59 -7.73 2.08
N ALA A 345 -3.54 -8.56 3.13
CA ALA A 345 -3.41 -10.00 2.96
C ALA A 345 -4.58 -10.56 2.15
N ARG A 346 -5.81 -10.11 2.43
CA ARG A 346 -7.02 -10.52 1.71
C ARG A 346 -7.01 -10.04 0.25
N ARG A 347 -6.49 -8.84 -0.02
CA ARG A 347 -6.36 -8.27 -1.36
C ARG A 347 -5.38 -9.06 -2.24
N ILE A 348 -4.30 -9.56 -1.66
CA ILE A 348 -3.27 -10.33 -2.40
C ILE A 348 -3.66 -11.81 -2.53
N THR A 349 -4.14 -12.45 -1.46
CA THR A 349 -4.37 -13.90 -1.47
C THR A 349 -5.60 -14.34 -2.28
N ARG A 350 -6.63 -13.49 -2.38
CA ARG A 350 -7.86 -13.85 -3.12
C ARG A 350 -7.64 -14.03 -4.62
N PRO A 351 -7.00 -13.09 -5.36
CA PRO A 351 -6.75 -13.27 -6.79
C PRO A 351 -5.85 -14.48 -7.08
N ILE A 352 -4.85 -14.73 -6.25
CA ILE A 352 -3.94 -15.88 -6.39
C ILE A 352 -4.71 -17.20 -6.23
N ALA A 353 -5.57 -17.31 -5.21
CA ALA A 353 -6.37 -18.51 -5.01
C ALA A 353 -7.31 -18.79 -6.20
N ALA A 354 -7.94 -17.74 -6.75
CA ALA A 354 -8.80 -17.88 -7.92
C ALA A 354 -8.01 -18.30 -9.18
N LEU A 355 -6.80 -17.79 -9.37
CA LEU A 355 -5.93 -18.24 -10.47
C LEU A 355 -5.52 -19.70 -10.35
N VAL A 356 -5.26 -20.19 -9.13
CA VAL A 356 -4.95 -21.61 -8.90
C VAL A 356 -6.12 -22.50 -9.30
N GLU A 357 -7.34 -22.12 -8.92
CA GLU A 357 -8.56 -22.88 -9.26
C GLU A 357 -8.80 -22.94 -10.77
N VAL A 358 -8.66 -21.81 -11.48
CA VAL A 358 -8.75 -21.79 -12.95
C VAL A 358 -7.66 -22.66 -13.59
N THR A 359 -6.44 -22.65 -13.04
CA THR A 359 -5.33 -23.46 -13.58
C THR A 359 -5.61 -24.95 -13.44
N GLU A 360 -6.20 -25.38 -12.32
CA GLU A 360 -6.59 -26.78 -12.12
C GLU A 360 -7.65 -27.22 -13.15
N GLN A 361 -8.68 -26.41 -13.39
CA GLN A 361 -9.73 -26.72 -14.38
C GLN A 361 -9.17 -26.84 -15.81
N VAL A 362 -8.21 -26.00 -16.17
CA VAL A 362 -7.53 -26.04 -17.48
C VAL A 362 -6.69 -27.31 -17.63
N ILE A 363 -6.00 -27.74 -16.57
CA ILE A 363 -5.24 -29.01 -16.57
C ILE A 363 -6.20 -30.20 -16.75
N GLU A 364 -7.42 -30.11 -16.23
CA GLU A 364 -8.46 -31.12 -16.40
C GLU A 364 -9.13 -31.10 -17.80
N GLY A 365 -8.74 -30.16 -18.66
CA GLY A 365 -9.14 -30.10 -20.07
C GLY A 365 -10.29 -29.15 -20.36
N ASP A 366 -10.79 -28.40 -19.37
CA ASP A 366 -11.79 -27.36 -19.60
C ASP A 366 -11.11 -26.05 -20.02
N LEU A 367 -11.29 -25.67 -21.29
CA LEU A 367 -10.77 -24.42 -21.86
C LEU A 367 -11.79 -23.27 -21.83
N ASN A 368 -13.00 -23.49 -21.30
CA ASN A 368 -14.09 -22.52 -21.28
C ASN A 368 -14.28 -21.87 -19.89
N VAL A 369 -13.17 -21.56 -19.22
CA VAL A 369 -13.19 -21.02 -17.86
C VAL A 369 -13.22 -19.49 -17.87
N GLU A 370 -14.13 -18.89 -17.11
CA GLU A 370 -14.18 -17.43 -16.93
C GLU A 370 -13.06 -16.94 -16.01
N MET A 371 -12.30 -15.95 -16.48
CA MET A 371 -11.20 -15.39 -15.71
C MET A 371 -11.74 -14.40 -14.65
N PRO A 372 -11.30 -14.52 -13.38
CA PRO A 372 -11.73 -13.62 -12.32
C PRO A 372 -11.27 -12.18 -12.58
N ALA A 373 -12.03 -11.20 -12.08
CA ALA A 373 -11.65 -9.79 -12.18
C ALA A 373 -10.32 -9.53 -11.46
N VAL A 374 -9.31 -9.09 -12.22
CA VAL A 374 -7.94 -9.02 -11.74
C VAL A 374 -7.55 -7.57 -11.39
N PRO A 375 -6.84 -7.33 -10.27
CA PRO A 375 -6.29 -6.02 -9.95
C PRO A 375 -5.33 -5.47 -11.01
N ASN A 376 -5.01 -4.18 -10.94
CA ASN A 376 -4.07 -3.53 -11.87
C ASN A 376 -2.64 -3.49 -11.30
N ASP A 377 -2.14 -4.65 -10.89
CA ASP A 377 -0.82 -4.89 -10.29
C ASP A 377 -0.11 -6.06 -10.99
N GLU A 378 1.01 -6.54 -10.45
CA GLU A 378 1.78 -7.65 -11.01
C GLU A 378 0.97 -8.94 -11.10
N VAL A 379 0.08 -9.20 -10.13
CA VAL A 379 -0.85 -10.34 -10.15
C VAL A 379 -1.88 -10.16 -11.26
N GLY A 380 -2.34 -8.92 -11.45
CA GLY A 380 -3.06 -8.41 -12.61
C GLY A 380 -2.48 -8.78 -13.96
N ILE A 381 -1.21 -8.42 -14.15
CA ILE A 381 -0.48 -8.64 -15.39
C ILE A 381 -0.36 -10.14 -15.67
N LEU A 382 -0.01 -10.93 -14.66
CA LEU A 382 0.14 -12.39 -14.80
C LEU A 382 -1.18 -13.05 -15.23
N ALA A 383 -2.30 -12.69 -14.60
CA ALA A 383 -3.60 -13.23 -14.95
C ALA A 383 -4.02 -12.89 -16.38
N ARG A 384 -3.76 -11.66 -16.86
CA ARG A 384 -4.09 -11.24 -18.23
C ARG A 384 -3.28 -12.01 -19.27
N SER A 385 -2.01 -12.24 -19.00
CA SER A 385 -1.16 -13.08 -19.84
C SER A 385 -1.68 -14.52 -19.90
N PHE A 386 -2.10 -15.07 -18.77
CA PHE A 386 -2.70 -16.40 -18.69
C PHE A 386 -4.02 -16.48 -19.48
N ALA A 387 -4.87 -15.46 -19.36
CA ALA A 387 -6.14 -15.37 -20.09
C ALA A 387 -5.92 -15.38 -21.61
N LYS A 388 -4.93 -14.61 -22.09
CA LYS A 388 -4.58 -14.56 -23.51
C LYS A 388 -4.12 -15.93 -24.03
N MET A 389 -3.31 -16.65 -23.24
CA MET A 389 -2.86 -18.00 -23.58
C MET A 389 -4.04 -18.97 -23.69
N LEU A 390 -5.02 -18.90 -22.78
CA LEU A 390 -6.22 -19.75 -22.83
C LEU A 390 -7.04 -19.53 -24.10
N VAL A 391 -7.26 -18.27 -24.49
CA VAL A 391 -7.97 -17.95 -25.74
C VAL A 391 -7.25 -18.53 -26.95
N GLU A 392 -5.92 -18.39 -27.03
CA GLU A 392 -5.14 -18.96 -28.14
C GLU A 392 -5.21 -20.49 -28.19
N LEU A 393 -5.17 -21.15 -27.03
CA LEU A 393 -5.32 -22.61 -26.94
C LEU A 393 -6.70 -23.08 -27.38
N ARG A 394 -7.76 -22.39 -26.96
CA ARG A 394 -9.14 -22.70 -27.34
C ARG A 394 -9.35 -22.59 -28.84
N GLN A 395 -8.92 -21.49 -29.47
CA GLN A 395 -9.06 -21.30 -30.92
C GLN A 395 -8.33 -22.37 -31.72
N LYS A 396 -7.15 -22.79 -31.24
CA LYS A 396 -6.39 -23.87 -31.86
C LYS A 396 -7.13 -25.21 -31.76
N ALA A 397 -7.67 -25.53 -30.59
CA ALA A 397 -8.43 -26.76 -30.38
C ALA A 397 -9.68 -26.81 -31.30
N GLU A 398 -10.44 -25.71 -31.38
CA GLU A 398 -11.60 -25.58 -32.27
C GLU A 398 -11.24 -25.78 -33.76
N MET A 399 -10.09 -25.26 -34.21
CA MET A 399 -9.61 -25.46 -35.59
C MET A 399 -9.24 -26.93 -35.87
N GLU A 400 -8.52 -27.58 -34.96
CA GLU A 400 -8.14 -28.98 -35.12
C GLU A 400 -9.37 -29.89 -35.21
N GLU A 401 -10.39 -29.63 -34.38
CA GLU A 401 -11.67 -30.32 -34.44
C GLU A 401 -12.41 -30.04 -35.76
N TYR A 402 -12.48 -28.78 -36.18
CA TYR A 402 -13.10 -28.38 -37.45
C TYR A 402 -12.50 -29.11 -38.66
N LEU A 403 -11.17 -29.19 -38.74
CA LEU A 403 -10.48 -29.88 -39.84
C LEU A 403 -10.63 -31.40 -39.77
N ARG A 404 -10.70 -31.97 -38.56
CA ARG A 404 -10.99 -33.40 -38.37
C ARG A 404 -12.39 -33.74 -38.91
N ASN A 405 -13.38 -32.90 -38.62
CA ASN A 405 -14.75 -33.06 -39.12
C ASN A 405 -14.85 -32.86 -40.64
N LEU A 406 -14.08 -31.93 -41.21
CA LEU A 406 -13.98 -31.75 -42.66
C LEU A 406 -13.42 -33.01 -43.33
N LYS A 407 -12.31 -33.56 -42.82
CA LYS A 407 -11.73 -34.82 -43.34
C LYS A 407 -12.70 -35.99 -43.25
N ALA A 408 -13.41 -36.12 -42.13
CA ALA A 408 -14.37 -37.20 -41.93
C ALA A 408 -15.53 -37.14 -42.94
N GLN A 409 -16.02 -35.94 -43.28
CA GLN A 409 -17.06 -35.79 -44.29
C GLN A 409 -16.56 -36.01 -45.72
N VAL A 410 -15.33 -35.62 -46.03
CA VAL A 410 -14.72 -35.84 -47.35
C VAL A 410 -14.33 -37.32 -47.55
N ALA A 411 -13.93 -38.04 -46.51
CA ALA A 411 -13.61 -39.47 -46.57
C ALA A 411 -14.82 -40.38 -46.82
N GLY A 412 -16.05 -39.89 -46.57
CA GLY A 412 -17.30 -40.61 -46.84
C GLY A 412 -17.78 -40.55 -48.31
N SER A 413 -17.15 -39.72 -49.15
CA SER A 413 -17.41 -39.65 -50.59
C SER A 413 -16.22 -40.25 -51.33
N SER A 414 -16.44 -41.33 -52.09
CA SER A 414 -15.43 -42.05 -52.87
C SER A 414 -14.92 -41.25 -54.08
N THR A 415 -14.35 -40.07 -53.86
CA THR A 415 -13.87 -39.15 -54.89
C THR A 415 -12.58 -38.42 -54.51
N LEU A 416 -11.80 -38.92 -53.55
CA LEU A 416 -10.46 -38.37 -53.25
C LEU A 416 -9.46 -38.50 -54.40
N SER A 417 -9.73 -39.35 -55.39
CA SER A 417 -8.95 -39.46 -56.64
C SER A 417 -9.46 -38.55 -57.77
N GLN A 418 -10.59 -37.87 -57.59
CA GLN A 418 -11.26 -37.07 -58.63
C GLN A 418 -11.48 -35.59 -58.24
N ALA A 419 -11.37 -35.25 -56.96
CA ALA A 419 -11.62 -33.90 -56.42
C ALA A 419 -10.44 -32.91 -56.54
N ALA A 420 -9.29 -33.33 -57.08
CA ALA A 420 -8.17 -32.44 -57.43
C ALA A 420 -8.31 -31.79 -58.83
N ARG A 421 -9.53 -31.76 -59.39
CA ARG A 421 -9.81 -31.05 -60.64
C ARG A 421 -10.14 -29.60 -60.33
N ILE A 422 -9.19 -28.72 -60.63
CA ILE A 422 -9.37 -27.27 -60.68
C ILE A 422 -10.50 -26.97 -61.69
N SER A 423 -11.62 -26.42 -61.22
CA SER A 423 -12.69 -25.90 -62.07
C SER A 423 -12.35 -24.48 -62.53
N THR A 424 -12.13 -24.28 -63.84
CA THR A 424 -12.50 -23.05 -64.56
C THR A 424 -12.91 -23.34 -66.00
N SER A 425 -13.82 -22.50 -66.49
CA SER A 425 -14.76 -22.67 -67.61
C SER A 425 -14.20 -22.49 -69.03
N SER A 426 -14.79 -23.29 -69.95
CA SER A 426 -15.01 -23.15 -71.41
C SER A 426 -13.90 -22.79 -72.40
N ALA A 427 -13.64 -23.79 -73.27
CA ALA A 427 -13.28 -23.75 -74.70
C ALA A 427 -11.91 -23.17 -75.13
N THR A 428 -10.95 -24.08 -75.38
CA THR A 428 -10.47 -24.51 -76.72
C THR A 428 -9.39 -25.59 -76.47
N GLN A 429 -9.41 -26.70 -77.22
CA GLN A 429 -8.44 -27.79 -77.02
C GLN A 429 -7.00 -27.31 -77.22
N PRO A 430 -6.05 -27.63 -76.31
CA PRO A 430 -4.65 -27.35 -76.55
C PRO A 430 -3.97 -28.52 -77.26
N SER A 431 -3.30 -28.18 -78.35
CA SER A 431 -2.26 -28.95 -79.00
C SER A 431 -1.15 -29.35 -78.00
N THR A 432 -0.59 -30.54 -78.23
CA THR A 432 0.46 -31.20 -77.44
C THR A 432 1.70 -30.33 -77.24
N SER A 433 1.95 -29.94 -76.00
CA SER A 433 3.23 -29.41 -75.48
C SER A 433 3.51 -30.08 -74.13
N SER A 434 4.76 -30.48 -73.92
CA SER A 434 5.27 -31.56 -73.05
C SER A 434 4.82 -31.51 -71.58
N ALA A 435 3.94 -32.43 -71.17
CA ALA A 435 3.77 -32.78 -69.76
C ALA A 435 4.93 -33.69 -69.30
N LEU A 436 5.44 -33.49 -68.09
CA LEU A 436 6.47 -34.38 -67.52
C LEU A 436 5.87 -35.75 -67.23
N ALA A 437 6.57 -36.82 -67.62
CA ALA A 437 6.10 -38.19 -67.42
C ALA A 437 6.12 -38.57 -65.93
N ILE A 438 4.99 -39.06 -65.40
CA ILE A 438 4.90 -39.63 -64.05
C ILE A 438 5.80 -40.88 -64.00
N GLY A 439 6.61 -41.00 -62.95
CA GLY A 439 7.67 -41.99 -62.79
C GLY A 439 8.96 -41.65 -63.55
N GLY A 440 8.95 -40.63 -64.40
CA GLY A 440 10.13 -40.15 -65.11
C GLY A 440 11.07 -39.33 -64.23
N VAL A 441 12.34 -39.28 -64.62
CA VAL A 441 13.35 -38.43 -63.97
C VAL A 441 13.51 -37.14 -64.77
N PHE A 442 13.20 -36.01 -64.15
CA PHE A 442 13.35 -34.66 -64.72
C PHE A 442 14.67 -34.02 -64.26
N ASN A 443 15.41 -33.42 -65.20
CA ASN A 443 16.72 -32.80 -64.98
C ASN A 443 17.72 -33.70 -64.23
N ASN A 444 17.71 -35.02 -64.51
CA ASN A 444 18.51 -36.06 -63.83
C ASN A 444 18.41 -36.12 -62.29
N ARG A 445 17.55 -35.31 -61.66
CA ARG A 445 17.51 -35.12 -60.20
C ARG A 445 16.13 -35.41 -59.61
N TYR A 446 15.06 -35.04 -60.29
CA TYR A 446 13.72 -35.07 -59.72
C TYR A 446 12.90 -36.22 -60.28
N VAL A 447 12.48 -37.17 -59.44
CA VAL A 447 11.55 -38.22 -59.85
C VAL A 447 10.13 -37.68 -59.74
N ILE A 448 9.41 -37.57 -60.86
CA ILE A 448 8.04 -37.03 -60.87
C ILE A 448 7.07 -38.09 -60.33
N GLU A 449 6.38 -37.80 -59.23
CA GLU A 449 5.50 -38.78 -58.57
C GLU A 449 4.03 -38.61 -58.95
N GLN A 450 3.54 -37.37 -59.03
CA GLN A 450 2.15 -37.08 -59.36
C GLN A 450 1.98 -35.63 -59.81
N ILE A 451 0.91 -35.35 -60.55
CA ILE A 451 0.48 -33.98 -60.88
C ILE A 451 -0.36 -33.45 -59.71
N LEU A 452 0.03 -32.29 -59.17
CA LEU A 452 -0.69 -31.59 -58.10
C LEU A 452 -1.72 -30.59 -58.66
N GLY A 453 -1.47 -30.04 -59.85
CA GLY A 453 -2.40 -29.13 -60.53
C GLY A 453 -1.86 -28.63 -61.87
N SER A 454 -2.75 -28.20 -62.76
CA SER A 454 -2.39 -27.62 -64.07
C SER A 454 -3.20 -26.35 -64.31
N GLY A 455 -2.56 -25.28 -64.78
CA GLY A 455 -3.17 -23.98 -64.99
C GLY A 455 -2.70 -23.26 -66.26
N ALA A 456 -3.10 -21.99 -66.38
CA ALA A 456 -2.77 -21.13 -67.52
C ALA A 456 -1.26 -20.95 -67.70
N MET A 457 -0.52 -20.84 -66.60
CA MET A 457 0.92 -20.53 -66.62
C MET A 457 1.83 -21.77 -66.59
N GLY A 458 1.28 -22.96 -66.30
CA GLY A 458 2.14 -24.09 -65.99
C GLY A 458 1.45 -25.28 -65.33
N THR A 459 2.23 -26.33 -65.09
CA THR A 459 1.80 -27.53 -64.37
C THR A 459 2.68 -27.72 -63.13
N VAL A 460 2.05 -28.03 -62.00
CA VAL A 460 2.71 -28.30 -60.72
C VAL A 460 2.72 -29.80 -60.47
N TYR A 461 3.89 -30.34 -60.19
CA TYR A 461 4.14 -31.75 -59.92
C TYR A 461 4.67 -31.93 -58.50
N LYS A 462 4.32 -33.04 -57.86
CA LYS A 462 5.08 -33.55 -56.71
C LYS A 462 6.24 -34.37 -57.26
N ALA A 463 7.43 -34.14 -56.74
CA ALA A 463 8.62 -34.87 -57.13
C ALA A 463 9.47 -35.22 -55.92
N LYS A 464 10.25 -36.29 -56.04
CA LYS A 464 11.29 -36.66 -55.08
C LYS A 464 12.64 -36.16 -55.60
N ASP A 465 13.29 -35.29 -54.83
CA ASP A 465 14.65 -34.85 -55.09
C ASP A 465 15.63 -35.96 -54.69
N ARG A 466 16.35 -36.53 -55.65
CA ARG A 466 17.26 -37.66 -55.42
C ARG A 466 18.58 -37.26 -54.76
N GLU A 467 18.97 -35.98 -54.86
CA GLU A 467 20.23 -35.51 -54.27
C GLU A 467 20.05 -35.20 -52.78
N LEU A 468 18.90 -34.64 -52.41
CA LEU A 468 18.59 -34.25 -51.03
C LEU A 468 17.70 -35.27 -50.29
N ASP A 469 17.13 -36.25 -51.01
CA ASP A 469 16.16 -37.21 -50.49
C ASP A 469 14.90 -36.54 -49.87
N GLU A 470 14.43 -35.44 -50.48
CA GLU A 470 13.27 -34.66 -50.00
C GLU A 470 12.12 -34.62 -51.02
N GLU A 471 10.88 -34.50 -50.54
CA GLU A 471 9.74 -34.23 -51.40
C GLU A 471 9.68 -32.73 -51.74
N VAL A 472 9.58 -32.42 -53.03
CA VAL A 472 9.49 -31.05 -53.54
C VAL A 472 8.31 -30.90 -54.48
N ALA A 473 7.79 -29.69 -54.60
CA ALA A 473 6.87 -29.33 -55.67
C ALA A 473 7.64 -28.65 -56.81
N ILE A 474 7.35 -29.04 -58.05
CA ILE A 474 7.97 -28.48 -59.26
C ILE A 474 6.89 -27.86 -60.13
N LYS A 475 6.98 -26.55 -60.36
CA LYS A 475 6.09 -25.82 -61.27
C LYS A 475 6.82 -25.57 -62.58
N THR A 476 6.41 -26.23 -63.66
CA THR A 476 6.91 -25.95 -65.00
C THR A 476 6.12 -24.82 -65.63
N VAL A 477 6.78 -23.92 -66.37
CA VAL A 477 6.15 -22.78 -67.04
C VAL A 477 5.95 -23.12 -68.51
N LYS A 478 4.76 -22.87 -69.06
CA LYS A 478 4.48 -23.12 -70.48
C LYS A 478 5.25 -22.14 -71.37
N ALA A 479 5.92 -22.64 -72.42
CA ALA A 479 6.71 -21.84 -73.35
C ALA A 479 5.90 -20.70 -74.02
N ASP A 480 4.60 -20.91 -74.27
CA ASP A 480 3.74 -19.92 -74.93
C ASP A 480 3.44 -18.70 -74.05
N ALA A 481 3.57 -18.81 -72.73
CA ALA A 481 3.40 -17.70 -71.79
C ALA A 481 4.60 -16.73 -71.79
N LEU A 482 5.74 -17.13 -72.38
CA LEU A 482 7.01 -16.40 -72.36
C LEU A 482 7.42 -15.85 -73.73
N LYS A 483 6.87 -16.40 -74.83
CA LYS A 483 7.25 -16.03 -76.21
C LYS A 483 6.73 -14.66 -76.69
N SER A 484 5.78 -14.05 -75.99
CA SER A 484 5.12 -12.80 -76.42
C SER A 484 5.85 -11.51 -76.05
N ASP A 485 6.87 -11.56 -75.18
CA ASP A 485 7.59 -10.36 -74.69
C ASP A 485 9.05 -10.74 -74.34
N PRO A 486 10.05 -10.20 -75.06
CA PRO A 486 11.48 -10.48 -74.83
C PRO A 486 11.97 -10.16 -73.40
N THR A 487 11.25 -9.28 -72.68
CA THR A 487 11.61 -8.87 -71.32
C THR A 487 10.83 -9.62 -70.22
N ALA A 488 9.91 -10.52 -70.60
CA ALA A 488 9.12 -11.32 -69.66
C ALA A 488 10.01 -12.27 -68.84
N VAL A 489 10.96 -12.95 -69.48
CA VAL A 489 11.87 -13.90 -68.80
C VAL A 489 12.72 -13.21 -67.72
N ASP A 490 13.20 -11.99 -67.98
CA ASP A 490 14.00 -11.24 -67.01
C ASP A 490 13.16 -10.74 -65.83
N ARG A 491 11.92 -10.28 -66.07
CA ARG A 491 10.99 -9.93 -64.99
C ARG A 491 10.62 -11.16 -64.15
N PHE A 492 10.37 -12.30 -64.79
CA PHE A 492 10.11 -13.57 -64.12
C PHE A 492 11.27 -13.95 -63.18
N LYS A 493 12.52 -13.88 -63.67
CA LYS A 493 13.72 -14.13 -62.87
C LYS A 493 13.84 -13.16 -61.70
N GLN A 494 13.48 -11.88 -61.87
CA GLN A 494 13.50 -10.89 -60.79
C GLN A 494 12.43 -11.16 -59.72
N GLU A 495 11.22 -11.54 -60.10
CA GLU A 495 10.14 -11.86 -59.15
C GLU A 495 10.45 -13.09 -58.30
N ILE A 496 11.06 -14.13 -58.90
CA ILE A 496 11.52 -15.30 -58.14
C ILE A 496 12.67 -14.95 -57.19
N LYS A 497 13.60 -14.09 -57.61
CA LYS A 497 14.67 -13.57 -56.73
C LYS A 497 14.09 -12.82 -55.53
N LEU A 498 13.04 -12.03 -55.73
CA LEU A 498 12.35 -11.33 -54.64
C LEU A 498 11.62 -12.32 -53.73
N ALA A 499 10.85 -13.26 -54.29
CA ALA A 499 10.13 -14.28 -53.52
C ALA A 499 11.07 -15.13 -52.64
N ARG A 500 12.29 -15.45 -53.12
CA ARG A 500 13.32 -16.17 -52.35
C ARG A 500 13.84 -15.41 -51.13
N ARG A 501 13.67 -14.09 -51.05
CA ARG A 501 14.08 -13.29 -49.87
C ARG A 501 13.14 -13.47 -48.69
N ILE A 502 11.92 -13.94 -48.93
CA ILE A 502 10.92 -14.12 -47.88
C ILE A 502 11.11 -15.51 -47.26
N THR A 503 11.52 -15.54 -46.00
CA THR A 503 11.60 -16.77 -45.20
C THR A 503 10.70 -16.62 -43.99
N ASP A 504 9.46 -17.13 -44.09
CA ASP A 504 8.49 -17.14 -42.99
C ASP A 504 7.67 -18.43 -43.02
N LYS A 505 7.19 -18.88 -41.86
CA LYS A 505 6.41 -20.11 -41.75
C LYS A 505 5.04 -20.05 -42.45
N HIS A 506 4.51 -18.86 -42.72
CA HIS A 506 3.24 -18.66 -43.44
C HIS A 506 3.44 -18.30 -44.92
N VAL A 507 4.66 -18.45 -45.44
CA VAL A 507 4.99 -18.26 -46.84
C VAL A 507 5.60 -19.55 -47.40
N LEU A 508 5.07 -20.04 -48.51
CA LEU A 508 5.58 -21.23 -49.17
C LEU A 508 6.99 -20.95 -49.71
N ARG A 509 7.96 -21.76 -49.30
CA ARG A 509 9.35 -21.51 -49.65
C ARG A 509 9.63 -21.91 -51.09
N THR A 510 10.16 -20.97 -51.88
CA THR A 510 10.74 -21.24 -53.20
C THR A 510 12.22 -21.56 -53.05
N TYR A 511 12.66 -22.70 -53.58
CA TYR A 511 14.05 -23.16 -53.47
C TYR A 511 14.90 -22.62 -54.61
N ASP A 512 14.58 -22.98 -55.85
CA ASP A 512 15.39 -22.61 -57.01
C ASP A 512 14.59 -22.47 -58.32
N LEU A 513 15.21 -21.76 -59.27
CA LEU A 513 14.73 -21.58 -60.63
C LEU A 513 15.73 -22.25 -61.59
N GLY A 514 15.25 -23.16 -62.41
CA GLY A 514 16.04 -23.81 -63.45
C GLY A 514 15.43 -23.68 -64.84
N GLU A 515 16.23 -24.01 -65.85
CA GLU A 515 15.83 -24.11 -67.24
C GLU A 515 16.40 -25.40 -67.81
N ILE A 516 15.58 -26.21 -68.46
CA ILE A 516 16.02 -27.40 -69.17
C ILE A 516 15.19 -27.58 -70.45
N ASP A 517 15.86 -27.83 -71.57
CA ASP A 517 15.25 -27.99 -72.89
C ASP A 517 14.24 -26.87 -73.25
N GLY A 518 14.57 -25.62 -72.85
CA GLY A 518 13.73 -24.44 -73.06
C GLY A 518 12.50 -24.34 -72.15
N THR A 519 12.35 -25.23 -71.17
CA THR A 519 11.30 -25.20 -70.15
C THR A 519 11.83 -24.63 -68.85
N LEU A 520 11.33 -23.45 -68.46
CA LEU A 520 11.57 -22.89 -67.13
C LEU A 520 10.78 -23.66 -66.08
N TYR A 521 11.42 -23.93 -64.94
CA TYR A 521 10.77 -24.58 -63.82
C TYR A 521 11.22 -23.99 -62.49
N ILE A 522 10.31 -24.01 -61.51
CA ILE A 522 10.57 -23.54 -60.15
C ILE A 522 10.39 -24.72 -59.21
N THR A 523 11.37 -24.94 -58.35
CA THR A 523 11.30 -25.89 -57.23
C THR A 523 10.86 -25.16 -55.97
N MET A 524 9.93 -25.75 -55.23
CA MET A 524 9.37 -25.17 -54.02
C MET A 524 9.07 -26.25 -52.98
N GLU A 525 8.87 -25.81 -51.75
CA GLU A 525 8.44 -26.65 -50.64
C GLU A 525 7.17 -27.43 -51.02
N TYR A 526 7.19 -28.75 -50.82
CA TYR A 526 5.97 -29.55 -50.90
C TYR A 526 5.22 -29.50 -49.56
N MET A 527 3.96 -29.10 -49.60
CA MET A 527 3.07 -29.07 -48.44
C MET A 527 1.85 -29.94 -48.70
N LYS A 528 1.59 -30.93 -47.84
CA LYS A 528 0.37 -31.74 -47.89
C LYS A 528 -0.83 -30.93 -47.38
N ALA A 529 -1.43 -30.17 -48.29
CA ALA A 529 -2.47 -29.18 -48.01
C ALA A 529 -3.54 -29.13 -49.12
N VAL A 530 -4.63 -28.43 -48.86
CA VAL A 530 -5.64 -28.04 -49.86
C VAL A 530 -5.66 -26.52 -50.00
N THR A 531 -6.18 -25.98 -51.10
CA THR A 531 -6.30 -24.52 -51.23
C THR A 531 -7.43 -23.98 -50.35
N LEU A 532 -7.32 -22.74 -49.90
CA LEU A 532 -8.43 -22.07 -49.20
C LEU A 532 -9.67 -22.01 -50.11
N LYS A 533 -9.49 -21.85 -51.43
CA LYS A 533 -10.61 -21.88 -52.38
C LYS A 533 -11.41 -23.19 -52.29
N TYR A 534 -10.72 -24.32 -52.27
CA TYR A 534 -11.36 -25.63 -52.12
C TYR A 534 -12.16 -25.71 -50.82
N ILE A 535 -11.63 -25.19 -49.71
CA ILE A 535 -12.35 -25.15 -48.42
C ILE A 535 -13.64 -24.31 -48.53
N LEU A 536 -13.56 -23.13 -49.15
CA LEU A 536 -14.70 -22.21 -49.30
C LEU A 536 -15.80 -22.80 -50.21
N GLU A 537 -15.43 -23.54 -51.25
CA GLU A 537 -16.40 -24.22 -52.14
C GLU A 537 -17.22 -25.31 -51.41
N GLN A 538 -16.64 -25.98 -50.39
CA GLN A 538 -17.32 -27.03 -49.65
C GLN A 538 -18.28 -26.52 -48.55
N ARG A 539 -18.04 -25.32 -48.01
CA ARG A 539 -18.70 -24.83 -46.79
C ARG A 539 -19.35 -23.46 -46.89
N LYS A 540 -19.07 -22.71 -47.96
CA LYS A 540 -19.39 -21.28 -48.09
C LYS A 540 -18.67 -20.46 -47.01
N ALA A 541 -19.28 -20.25 -45.84
CA ALA A 541 -18.73 -19.44 -44.75
C ALA A 541 -18.04 -20.28 -43.68
N LEU A 542 -16.89 -19.80 -43.18
CA LEU A 542 -16.12 -20.40 -42.11
C LEU A 542 -16.66 -19.98 -40.73
N PRO A 543 -16.66 -20.88 -39.73
CA PRO A 543 -16.94 -20.51 -38.34
C PRO A 543 -15.93 -19.48 -37.82
N LEU A 544 -16.36 -18.65 -36.85
CA LEU A 544 -15.60 -17.48 -36.39
C LEU A 544 -14.18 -17.83 -35.91
N GLY A 545 -14.02 -18.77 -34.99
CA GLY A 545 -12.72 -19.20 -34.46
C GLY A 545 -11.76 -19.67 -35.56
N PRO A 546 -12.12 -20.69 -36.36
CA PRO A 546 -11.34 -21.14 -37.50
C PRO A 546 -11.01 -20.03 -38.52
N GLY A 547 -11.99 -19.19 -38.86
CA GLY A 547 -11.80 -18.08 -39.79
C GLY A 547 -10.81 -17.05 -39.27
N LEU A 548 -10.91 -16.65 -37.99
CA LEU A 548 -9.97 -15.73 -37.35
C LEU A 548 -8.55 -16.31 -37.28
N HIS A 549 -8.43 -17.61 -37.03
CA HIS A 549 -7.15 -18.31 -37.02
C HIS A 549 -6.45 -18.25 -38.38
N LEU A 550 -7.16 -18.51 -39.48
CA LEU A 550 -6.61 -18.40 -40.83
C LEU A 550 -6.34 -16.95 -41.24
N ALA A 551 -7.24 -16.02 -40.90
CA ALA A 551 -7.07 -14.60 -41.18
C ALA A 551 -5.81 -14.03 -40.53
N LYS A 552 -5.53 -14.39 -39.27
CA LYS A 552 -4.28 -14.03 -38.56
C LYS A 552 -3.04 -14.56 -39.31
N GLN A 553 -3.06 -15.81 -39.77
CA GLN A 553 -1.95 -16.39 -40.52
C GLN A 553 -1.74 -15.73 -41.89
N ILE A 554 -2.81 -15.33 -42.59
CA ILE A 554 -2.73 -14.54 -43.83
C ILE A 554 -2.05 -13.19 -43.55
N CYS A 555 -2.44 -12.50 -42.47
CA CYS A 555 -1.80 -11.24 -42.07
C CYS A 555 -0.31 -11.43 -41.74
N LEU A 556 0.08 -12.52 -41.07
CA LEU A 556 1.47 -12.81 -40.76
C LEU A 556 2.30 -13.09 -42.02
N GLY A 557 1.78 -13.86 -42.97
CA GLY A 557 2.46 -14.11 -44.24
C GLY A 557 2.63 -12.84 -45.08
N LEU A 558 1.61 -11.97 -45.12
CA LEU A 558 1.69 -10.67 -45.79
C LEU A 558 2.69 -9.73 -45.09
N ALA A 559 2.71 -9.71 -43.76
CA ALA A 559 3.65 -8.89 -42.99
C ALA A 559 5.10 -9.23 -43.34
N ALA A 560 5.42 -10.53 -43.38
CA ALA A 560 6.76 -11.01 -43.75
C ALA A 560 7.19 -10.58 -45.16
N ALA A 561 6.25 -10.53 -46.11
CA ALA A 561 6.54 -10.03 -47.46
C ALA A 561 6.72 -8.50 -47.48
N HIS A 562 5.84 -7.77 -46.80
CA HIS A 562 5.85 -6.31 -46.75
C HIS A 562 7.09 -5.76 -46.04
N GLU A 563 7.61 -6.45 -45.02
CA GLU A 563 8.87 -6.12 -44.34
C GLU A 563 10.08 -6.16 -45.29
N GLN A 564 10.03 -7.02 -46.31
CA GLN A 564 11.05 -7.11 -47.36
C GLN A 564 10.80 -6.13 -48.53
N GLY A 565 9.79 -5.25 -48.42
CA GLY A 565 9.37 -4.32 -49.46
C GLY A 565 8.68 -4.99 -50.66
N ILE A 566 8.17 -6.22 -50.49
CA ILE A 566 7.55 -7.01 -51.56
C ILE A 566 6.04 -6.98 -51.41
N VAL A 567 5.35 -6.52 -52.44
CA VAL A 567 3.87 -6.57 -52.56
C VAL A 567 3.48 -7.83 -53.33
N HIS A 568 2.52 -8.61 -52.84
CA HIS A 568 2.13 -9.90 -53.41
C HIS A 568 1.34 -9.75 -54.72
N ARG A 569 0.41 -8.77 -54.81
CA ARG A 569 -0.35 -8.38 -56.02
C ARG A 569 -1.37 -9.39 -56.58
N ASP A 570 -1.46 -10.58 -56.00
CA ASP A 570 -2.37 -11.65 -56.45
C ASP A 570 -2.93 -12.43 -55.26
N ILE A 571 -3.38 -11.70 -54.24
CA ILE A 571 -3.99 -12.29 -53.05
C ILE A 571 -5.39 -12.82 -53.40
N LYS A 572 -5.54 -14.14 -53.31
CA LYS A 572 -6.80 -14.87 -53.56
C LYS A 572 -6.77 -16.25 -52.90
N PRO A 573 -7.91 -16.90 -52.65
CA PRO A 573 -7.96 -18.18 -51.94
C PRO A 573 -7.24 -19.33 -52.66
N GLN A 574 -7.02 -19.25 -53.97
CA GLN A 574 -6.27 -20.24 -54.74
C GLN A 574 -4.76 -20.21 -54.41
N ASN A 575 -4.25 -19.05 -53.98
CA ASN A 575 -2.83 -18.84 -53.65
C ASN A 575 -2.57 -19.01 -52.13
N MET A 576 -3.45 -19.73 -51.43
CA MET A 576 -3.35 -19.99 -49.99
C MET A 576 -3.52 -21.48 -49.74
N LEU A 577 -2.48 -22.15 -49.24
CA LEU A 577 -2.51 -23.57 -48.89
C LEU A 577 -2.82 -23.73 -47.41
N VAL A 578 -3.75 -24.62 -47.07
CA VAL A 578 -4.15 -24.94 -45.70
C VAL A 578 -3.87 -26.41 -45.41
N SER A 579 -2.98 -26.63 -44.45
CA SER A 579 -2.58 -27.94 -43.97
C SER A 579 -3.70 -28.58 -43.16
N SER A 580 -3.58 -29.89 -43.02
CA SER A 580 -4.51 -30.70 -42.27
C SER A 580 -4.51 -30.43 -40.75
N LYS A 581 -3.53 -29.64 -40.27
CA LYS A 581 -3.38 -29.12 -38.91
C LYS A 581 -3.79 -27.64 -38.76
N GLY A 582 -4.28 -27.01 -39.84
CA GLY A 582 -4.71 -25.61 -39.83
C GLY A 582 -3.60 -24.60 -40.08
N GLU A 583 -2.43 -25.04 -40.51
CA GLU A 583 -1.34 -24.15 -40.90
C GLU A 583 -1.60 -23.60 -42.31
N LEU A 584 -1.54 -22.28 -42.48
CA LEU A 584 -1.75 -21.60 -43.75
C LEU A 584 -0.43 -21.07 -44.31
N LYS A 585 -0.18 -21.31 -45.61
CA LYS A 585 0.93 -20.72 -46.36
C LYS A 585 0.46 -19.97 -47.60
N LEU A 586 0.95 -18.75 -47.78
CA LEU A 586 0.80 -17.96 -49.01
C LEU A 586 1.77 -18.47 -50.08
N MET A 587 1.32 -18.56 -51.32
CA MET A 587 2.14 -18.99 -52.46
C MET A 587 1.96 -18.05 -53.67
N ASP A 588 2.83 -18.20 -54.68
CA ASP A 588 2.72 -17.50 -55.97
C ASP A 588 2.74 -15.96 -55.86
N PHE A 589 3.82 -15.41 -55.30
CA PHE A 589 4.10 -13.97 -55.26
C PHE A 589 4.27 -13.37 -56.67
N GLY A 590 3.21 -12.79 -57.22
CA GLY A 590 3.27 -11.90 -58.38
C GLY A 590 3.65 -12.51 -59.72
N ILE A 591 3.99 -13.81 -59.76
CA ILE A 591 4.51 -14.55 -60.94
C ILE A 591 3.61 -14.43 -62.19
N ALA A 592 2.36 -14.00 -62.02
CA ALA A 592 1.32 -13.96 -63.04
C ALA A 592 1.24 -12.75 -63.97
N ARG A 593 2.07 -11.70 -63.80
CA ARG A 593 2.08 -10.56 -64.75
C ARG A 593 3.36 -10.48 -65.57
N LEU A 594 3.54 -11.51 -66.40
CA LEU A 594 4.49 -11.52 -67.52
C LEU A 594 4.08 -10.64 -68.72
N GLN A 595 2.94 -9.94 -68.66
CA GLN A 595 2.48 -9.09 -69.77
C GLN A 595 2.37 -7.63 -69.34
N GLY A 596 3.22 -6.79 -69.95
CA GLY A 596 3.11 -5.34 -70.20
C GLY A 596 2.53 -4.40 -69.12
N LYS A 597 3.17 -3.24 -68.95
CA LYS A 597 2.49 -2.06 -68.39
C LYS A 597 1.25 -1.74 -69.23
N GLY A 598 0.06 -1.96 -68.68
CA GLY A 598 -1.20 -1.58 -69.30
C GLY A 598 -2.30 -2.59 -68.98
N GLY A 599 -3.26 -2.17 -68.16
CA GLY A 599 -4.52 -2.90 -67.99
C GLY A 599 -5.38 -2.78 -69.25
N MET A 600 -4.95 -3.38 -70.36
CA MET A 600 -5.74 -3.79 -71.52
C MET A 600 -4.81 -4.43 -72.55
N THR A 601 -5.02 -5.69 -72.92
CA THR A 601 -4.50 -6.19 -74.21
C THR A 601 -5.39 -5.65 -75.33
N GLN A 602 -4.83 -5.34 -76.51
CA GLN A 602 -5.55 -4.81 -77.69
C GLN A 602 -6.74 -5.68 -78.18
N THR A 603 -6.95 -6.87 -77.60
CA THR A 603 -8.04 -7.82 -77.92
C THR A 603 -9.12 -7.95 -76.83
N GLY A 604 -9.09 -7.14 -75.76
CA GLY A 604 -10.16 -7.13 -74.73
C GLY A 604 -10.19 -8.34 -73.77
N LEU A 605 -9.19 -9.23 -73.80
CA LEU A 605 -9.05 -10.35 -72.88
C LEU A 605 -8.29 -9.93 -71.62
N VAL A 606 -8.99 -9.75 -70.50
CA VAL A 606 -8.36 -9.59 -69.17
C VAL A 606 -7.84 -10.96 -68.72
N ILE A 607 -6.52 -11.09 -68.59
CA ILE A 607 -5.88 -12.30 -68.03
C ILE A 607 -5.71 -12.09 -66.52
N GLY A 608 -6.59 -12.72 -65.73
CA GLY A 608 -6.57 -12.72 -64.26
C GLY A 608 -7.95 -13.04 -63.65
N THR A 609 -8.00 -13.27 -62.33
CA THR A 609 -9.28 -13.39 -61.59
C THR A 609 -9.67 -11.99 -61.08
N PRO A 610 -10.62 -11.28 -61.71
CA PRO A 610 -10.98 -9.90 -61.35
C PRO A 610 -11.57 -9.77 -59.94
N ASP A 611 -12.07 -10.88 -59.39
CA ASP A 611 -12.86 -10.93 -58.17
C ASP A 611 -12.15 -10.46 -56.90
N TYR A 612 -10.81 -10.42 -56.91
CA TYR A 612 -9.99 -10.04 -55.74
C TYR A 612 -9.11 -8.82 -55.99
N MET A 613 -9.27 -8.13 -57.13
CA MET A 613 -8.40 -6.99 -57.46
C MET A 613 -8.69 -5.78 -56.59
N SER A 614 -7.64 -5.05 -56.21
CA SER A 614 -7.81 -3.75 -55.58
C SER A 614 -8.29 -2.68 -56.58
N PRO A 615 -8.95 -1.60 -56.13
CA PRO A 615 -9.40 -0.50 -56.99
C PRO A 615 -8.26 0.07 -57.84
N GLU A 616 -7.10 0.29 -57.23
CA GLU A 616 -5.89 0.77 -57.89
C GLU A 616 -5.34 -0.25 -58.90
N GLN A 617 -5.44 -1.55 -58.62
CA GLN A 617 -5.06 -2.60 -59.58
C GLN A 617 -6.00 -2.68 -60.77
N ALA A 618 -7.31 -2.50 -60.55
CA ALA A 618 -8.32 -2.43 -61.60
C ALA A 618 -8.16 -1.16 -62.46
N SER A 619 -7.64 -0.08 -61.87
CA SER A 619 -7.42 1.22 -62.53
C SER A 619 -6.02 1.36 -63.16
N GLY A 620 -5.16 0.36 -63.01
CA GLY A 620 -3.78 0.39 -63.52
C GLY A 620 -2.86 1.40 -62.82
N LEU A 621 -3.18 1.78 -61.59
CA LEU A 621 -2.39 2.70 -60.76
C LEU A 621 -1.23 1.97 -60.06
N THR A 622 -0.33 2.74 -59.45
CA THR A 622 0.79 2.19 -58.67
C THR A 622 0.29 1.43 -57.44
N LEU A 623 0.81 0.21 -57.25
CA LEU A 623 0.42 -0.67 -56.14
C LEU A 623 1.41 -0.55 -54.98
N ASP A 624 0.89 -0.62 -53.75
CA ASP A 624 1.66 -0.74 -52.52
C ASP A 624 1.06 -1.83 -51.61
N ALA A 625 1.59 -1.99 -50.39
CA ALA A 625 1.12 -2.98 -49.42
C ALA A 625 -0.41 -2.92 -49.14
N ARG A 626 -1.03 -1.75 -49.31
CA ARG A 626 -2.46 -1.53 -49.07
C ARG A 626 -3.33 -2.13 -50.17
N SER A 627 -2.76 -2.42 -51.34
CA SER A 627 -3.40 -3.21 -52.38
C SER A 627 -3.60 -4.65 -51.92
N ASP A 628 -2.59 -5.27 -51.30
CA ASP A 628 -2.72 -6.61 -50.72
C ASP A 628 -3.71 -6.63 -49.55
N ILE A 629 -3.74 -5.57 -48.73
CA ILE A 629 -4.72 -5.43 -47.64
C ILE A 629 -6.15 -5.43 -48.19
N TYR A 630 -6.41 -4.72 -49.29
CA TYR A 630 -7.73 -4.72 -49.91
C TYR A 630 -8.10 -6.12 -50.40
N SER A 631 -7.21 -6.77 -51.15
CA SER A 631 -7.45 -8.12 -51.68
C SER A 631 -7.63 -9.15 -50.55
N ALA A 632 -6.86 -9.05 -49.46
CA ALA A 632 -7.07 -9.84 -48.25
C ALA A 632 -8.43 -9.54 -47.60
N GLY A 633 -8.90 -8.29 -47.65
CA GLY A 633 -10.24 -7.89 -47.20
C GLY A 633 -11.34 -8.57 -48.00
N VAL A 634 -11.15 -8.75 -49.32
CA VAL A 634 -12.08 -9.50 -50.18
C VAL A 634 -12.07 -10.98 -49.78
N VAL A 635 -10.88 -11.56 -49.54
CA VAL A 635 -10.76 -12.94 -49.05
C VAL A 635 -11.45 -13.12 -47.70
N PHE A 636 -11.25 -12.19 -46.76
CA PHE A 636 -11.90 -12.24 -45.44
C PHE A 636 -13.42 -12.11 -45.59
N TYR A 637 -13.90 -11.25 -46.48
CA TYR A 637 -15.32 -11.16 -46.79
C TYR A 637 -15.86 -12.52 -47.27
N GLU A 638 -15.20 -13.17 -48.24
CA GLU A 638 -15.62 -14.49 -48.73
C GLU A 638 -15.54 -15.56 -47.62
N MET A 639 -14.50 -15.54 -46.79
CA MET A 639 -14.34 -16.47 -45.67
C MET A 639 -15.49 -16.38 -44.67
N PHE A 640 -15.93 -15.18 -44.32
CA PHE A 640 -16.89 -14.97 -43.24
C PHE A 640 -18.35 -14.84 -43.73
N CYS A 641 -18.56 -14.42 -44.97
CA CYS A 641 -19.89 -14.29 -45.59
C CYS A 641 -20.24 -15.46 -46.51
N GLY A 642 -19.25 -16.24 -46.97
CA GLY A 642 -19.44 -17.35 -47.89
C GLY A 642 -19.76 -16.96 -49.33
N LEU A 643 -19.62 -15.67 -49.66
CA LEU A 643 -19.87 -15.09 -50.98
C LEU A 643 -18.92 -13.90 -51.21
N LEU A 644 -18.66 -13.55 -52.46
CA LEU A 644 -17.82 -12.40 -52.82
C LEU A 644 -18.56 -11.07 -52.60
N PRO A 645 -17.86 -9.98 -52.24
CA PRO A 645 -18.47 -8.67 -52.05
C PRO A 645 -19.05 -8.09 -53.35
N TYR A 646 -18.54 -8.51 -54.51
CA TYR A 646 -19.00 -8.07 -55.82
C TYR A 646 -19.12 -9.26 -56.77
N THR A 647 -20.21 -9.28 -57.53
CA THR A 647 -20.46 -10.22 -58.63
C THR A 647 -21.11 -9.48 -59.79
N ALA A 648 -20.76 -9.83 -61.02
CA ALA A 648 -21.37 -9.30 -62.25
C ALA A 648 -21.15 -10.27 -63.42
N ASP A 649 -21.95 -10.13 -64.48
CA ASP A 649 -21.92 -11.02 -65.65
C ASP A 649 -20.69 -10.82 -66.54
N THR A 650 -19.97 -9.71 -66.39
CA THR A 650 -18.77 -9.41 -67.17
C THR A 650 -17.61 -9.02 -66.27
N VAL A 651 -16.39 -9.38 -66.69
CA VAL A 651 -15.14 -9.05 -65.99
C VAL A 651 -14.99 -7.53 -65.79
N LEU A 652 -15.31 -6.74 -66.82
CA LEU A 652 -15.25 -5.28 -66.75
C LEU A 652 -16.22 -4.73 -65.71
N ALA A 653 -17.43 -5.31 -65.59
CA ALA A 653 -18.38 -4.89 -64.58
C ALA A 653 -17.88 -5.20 -63.15
N VAL A 654 -17.28 -6.38 -62.90
CA VAL A 654 -16.69 -6.70 -61.60
C VAL A 654 -15.58 -5.69 -61.23
N MET A 655 -14.71 -5.34 -62.18
CA MET A 655 -13.67 -4.34 -61.98
C MET A 655 -14.25 -2.95 -61.64
N LEU A 656 -15.31 -2.51 -62.35
CA LEU A 656 -15.98 -1.24 -62.06
C LEU A 656 -16.61 -1.23 -60.66
N LYS A 657 -17.16 -2.35 -60.19
CA LYS A 657 -17.67 -2.48 -58.81
C LYS A 657 -16.55 -2.35 -57.78
N HIS A 658 -15.39 -2.95 -58.02
CA HIS A 658 -14.22 -2.74 -57.17
C HIS A 658 -13.79 -1.27 -57.13
N ILE A 659 -13.89 -0.53 -58.23
CA ILE A 659 -13.51 0.89 -58.28
C ILE A 659 -14.55 1.79 -57.58
N GLN A 660 -15.84 1.58 -57.84
CA GLN A 660 -16.88 2.58 -57.53
C GLN A 660 -17.88 2.15 -56.45
N GLU A 661 -18.27 0.86 -56.41
CA GLU A 661 -19.42 0.41 -55.60
C GLU A 661 -19.00 0.05 -54.17
N PRO A 662 -19.57 0.65 -53.10
CA PRO A 662 -19.29 0.21 -51.74
C PRO A 662 -19.69 -1.27 -51.56
N PRO A 663 -18.92 -2.08 -50.81
CA PRO A 663 -19.28 -3.48 -50.60
C PRO A 663 -20.56 -3.56 -49.76
N ARG A 664 -21.41 -4.56 -50.03
CA ARG A 664 -22.54 -4.87 -49.14
C ARG A 664 -22.01 -5.13 -47.73
N PRO A 665 -22.57 -4.53 -46.66
CA PRO A 665 -22.09 -4.78 -45.30
C PRO A 665 -22.06 -6.28 -44.94
N PRO A 666 -20.94 -6.82 -44.43
CA PRO A 666 -20.80 -8.23 -44.06
C PRO A 666 -21.95 -8.80 -43.22
N ARG A 667 -22.48 -8.03 -42.26
CA ARG A 667 -23.57 -8.51 -41.39
C ARG A 667 -24.92 -8.60 -42.08
N GLU A 668 -25.11 -7.95 -43.23
CA GLU A 668 -26.29 -8.21 -44.07
C GLU A 668 -26.20 -9.57 -44.78
N ALA A 669 -24.99 -10.04 -45.08
CA ALA A 669 -24.77 -11.36 -45.70
C ALA A 669 -24.72 -12.47 -44.64
N ASN A 670 -24.12 -12.20 -43.47
CA ASN A 670 -24.06 -13.12 -42.34
C ASN A 670 -24.34 -12.37 -41.01
N PRO A 671 -25.60 -12.34 -40.53
CA PRO A 671 -25.99 -11.63 -39.30
C PRO A 671 -25.30 -12.11 -38.02
N ALA A 672 -24.75 -13.32 -38.01
CA ALA A 672 -24.03 -13.89 -36.87
C ALA A 672 -22.60 -13.31 -36.71
N LEU A 673 -22.11 -12.50 -37.66
CA LEU A 673 -20.79 -11.90 -37.57
C LEU A 673 -20.73 -10.82 -36.47
N PRO A 674 -19.66 -10.82 -35.64
CA PRO A 674 -19.40 -9.73 -34.70
C PRO A 674 -19.30 -8.36 -35.39
N ALA A 675 -19.90 -7.34 -34.80
CA ALA A 675 -19.82 -5.96 -35.31
C ALA A 675 -18.37 -5.46 -35.44
N ALA A 676 -17.50 -5.88 -34.52
CA ALA A 676 -16.08 -5.54 -34.58
C ALA A 676 -15.37 -6.14 -35.82
N LEU A 677 -15.74 -7.37 -36.23
CA LEU A 677 -15.15 -8.00 -37.42
C LEU A 677 -15.64 -7.34 -38.72
N GLU A 678 -16.91 -6.98 -38.79
CA GLU A 678 -17.46 -6.19 -39.90
C GLU A 678 -16.70 -4.88 -40.11
N GLN A 679 -16.43 -4.14 -39.03
CA GLN A 679 -15.68 -2.89 -39.10
C GLN A 679 -14.26 -3.10 -39.65
N VAL A 680 -13.60 -4.20 -39.26
CA VAL A 680 -12.27 -4.55 -39.80
C VAL A 680 -12.35 -4.81 -41.30
N ILE A 681 -13.27 -5.66 -41.75
CA ILE A 681 -13.43 -6.02 -43.17
C ILE A 681 -13.77 -4.78 -44.01
N LEU A 682 -14.73 -3.95 -43.57
CA LEU A 682 -15.12 -2.74 -44.28
C LEU A 682 -13.98 -1.72 -44.39
N LYS A 683 -13.17 -1.57 -43.34
CA LYS A 683 -11.98 -0.71 -43.40
C LYS A 683 -10.92 -1.23 -44.37
N MET A 684 -10.71 -2.55 -44.45
CA MET A 684 -9.83 -3.14 -45.47
C MET A 684 -10.33 -2.91 -46.90
N LEU A 685 -11.66 -2.93 -47.09
CA LEU A 685 -12.33 -2.73 -48.39
C LEU A 685 -12.59 -1.24 -48.75
N ALA A 686 -12.01 -0.29 -48.00
CA ALA A 686 -12.15 1.12 -48.33
C ALA A 686 -11.58 1.41 -49.74
N LYS A 687 -12.27 2.23 -50.53
CA LYS A 687 -11.86 2.50 -51.92
C LYS A 687 -10.54 3.25 -51.99
N GLN A 688 -10.41 4.31 -51.18
CA GLN A 688 -9.18 5.08 -51.07
C GLN A 688 -8.13 4.30 -50.24
N PRO A 689 -6.90 4.09 -50.75
CA PRO A 689 -5.85 3.39 -49.99
C PRO A 689 -5.55 4.03 -48.62
N ASP A 690 -5.59 5.36 -48.51
CA ASP A 690 -5.35 6.08 -47.24
C ASP A 690 -6.44 5.86 -46.18
N ALA A 691 -7.63 5.42 -46.59
CA ALA A 691 -8.72 5.08 -45.67
C ALA A 691 -8.63 3.64 -45.14
N ARG A 692 -7.69 2.83 -45.66
CA ARG A 692 -7.43 1.46 -45.20
C ARG A 692 -6.48 1.46 -43.99
N TYR A 693 -6.14 0.28 -43.51
CA TYR A 693 -5.02 0.11 -42.58
C TYR A 693 -3.70 0.45 -43.28
N ALA A 694 -2.80 1.15 -42.57
CA ALA A 694 -1.52 1.53 -43.14
C ALA A 694 -0.58 0.31 -43.26
N LYS A 695 -0.69 -0.64 -42.32
CA LYS A 695 0.08 -1.88 -42.28
C LYS A 695 -0.82 -3.06 -41.98
N VAL A 696 -0.46 -4.23 -42.52
CA VAL A 696 -1.20 -5.48 -42.27
C VAL A 696 -1.10 -5.95 -40.81
N THR A 697 -0.08 -5.51 -40.07
CA THR A 697 0.05 -5.76 -38.63
C THR A 697 -1.09 -5.13 -37.82
N GLU A 698 -1.57 -3.94 -38.23
CA GLU A 698 -2.71 -3.27 -37.61
C GLU A 698 -4.02 -4.07 -37.81
N VAL A 699 -4.14 -4.75 -38.96
CA VAL A 699 -5.26 -5.68 -39.22
C VAL A 699 -5.18 -6.86 -38.26
N SER A 700 -4.00 -7.46 -38.09
CA SER A 700 -3.77 -8.59 -37.17
C SER A 700 -4.12 -8.24 -35.71
N GLU A 701 -3.74 -7.04 -35.25
CA GLU A 701 -4.10 -6.52 -33.92
C GLU A 701 -5.61 -6.30 -33.79
N ALA A 702 -6.25 -5.75 -34.82
CA ALA A 702 -7.70 -5.56 -34.83
C ALA A 702 -8.44 -6.90 -34.75
N LEU A 703 -7.98 -7.93 -35.47
CA LEU A 703 -8.53 -9.30 -35.39
C LEU A 703 -8.33 -9.92 -33.99
N ALA A 704 -7.20 -9.68 -33.33
CA ALA A 704 -6.97 -10.15 -31.96
C ALA A 704 -7.95 -9.52 -30.96
N ASN A 705 -8.33 -8.26 -31.15
CA ASN A 705 -9.34 -7.60 -30.31
C ASN A 705 -10.75 -8.15 -30.53
N VAL A 706 -11.08 -8.63 -31.74
CA VAL A 706 -12.34 -9.35 -31.99
C VAL A 706 -12.37 -10.65 -31.18
N ALA A 707 -11.28 -11.41 -31.20
CA ALA A 707 -11.12 -12.69 -30.50
C ALA A 707 -11.12 -12.59 -28.95
N MET A 708 -10.80 -11.42 -28.38
CA MET A 708 -10.81 -11.23 -26.92
C MET A 708 -12.22 -10.89 -26.39
N LYS A 709 -13.14 -10.46 -27.25
CA LYS A 709 -14.49 -10.02 -26.89
C LYS A 709 -15.57 -11.09 -27.09
N HIS A 710 -15.22 -12.18 -27.76
CA HIS A 710 -16.10 -13.27 -28.20
C HIS A 710 -15.34 -14.58 -28.09
#